data_AF-A0A4R5A7U5-F1
#
_entry.id   AF-A0A4R5A7U5-F1
#
_cell.length_a   1.000
_cell.length_b   1.000
_cell.length_c   1.000
_cell.angle_alpha   90.00
_cell.angle_beta   90.00
_cell.angle_gamma   90.00
#
_symmetry.space_group_name_H-M   'P 1'
#
loop_
_entity.id
_entity.type
_entity.pdbx_description
1 polymer ?
#
loop_
_entity_poly.entity_id
_entity_poly.type
_entity_poly.pdbx_seq_one_letter_code
_entity_poly.pdbx_strand_id
1 'polypeptide(L)'
;MTSLERHRRRRVAASLLAAGVAPVVAVGAWLVPASAAEGDESRAAARFLGGEILGTDLDAVAELAGVELENLGEAEPVTEANPLDLTVLDTLNVSIPGGVQLPLSDLLQLGAVNQWASAEDGGASHAATGAVADNGGVGTGTEAGFPGNATFDLTDVVGEALTDLIADLELELGAISSEAHLAATDGAFEFTSDYEIAGGQLRLTVPLLADLLPQVQDAVGTVEETVNGLVGPEGAIASTLSTVEGLLNLLSVAGVEDPDITVALETDLAGAIEELLATPLGEGTGVELNLAEGTLIVDLDTLLGGLNDQAPNTELLSPEVVSQLAEAIGNLLDTLVTDVVTTVENALRAATLDVRIYAEVGGLLPGTLDLQLTGSLGDVLTGEAAFVNNSTGVVVGLISSLIAPVLDTLVGTVGGVVEDALFAEGGPLTTLGETVAGLVAPLTDALTPVGDLLASILSIKLNVQPEAPAGALARATDGPHSVAALEVTALPDSPAAVLTLAESTVGPNTVADDGGETEVDGTEVDGTEVDGTEVDGTEVDGTEVDGTEVDGTEVDGTEVDGTEVDGTEVDGTEVDGTEVDGTEVDGTEVDGTEVDGTEVDGTEVDGTEVDGTEVDGTEVDGTEVDGTEVDGTEVDGTEVDGTEVGQG
;
A
#
# COMPACT_ATOMS: atom_id res chain seq x y z
N MET A 1 5.90 -30.88 -45.73
CA MET A 1 6.97 -31.76 -45.19
C MET A 1 7.26 -31.33 -43.76
N THR A 2 7.01 -32.24 -42.80
CA THR A 2 7.50 -32.34 -41.40
C THR A 2 7.33 -31.11 -40.48
N SER A 3 6.37 -31.01 -39.54
CA SER A 3 6.02 -31.85 -38.36
C SER A 3 7.06 -31.82 -37.23
N LEU A 4 6.79 -31.10 -36.13
CA LEU A 4 6.54 -31.68 -34.79
C LEU A 4 6.41 -30.61 -33.69
N GLU A 5 5.32 -30.77 -32.94
CA GLU A 5 4.87 -30.14 -31.69
C GLU A 5 5.93 -30.02 -30.58
N ARG A 6 5.79 -28.98 -29.73
CA ARG A 6 5.77 -29.13 -28.25
C ARG A 6 5.20 -27.90 -27.53
N HIS A 7 4.12 -28.17 -26.80
CA HIS A 7 3.55 -27.52 -25.61
C HIS A 7 3.80 -26.03 -25.32
N ARG A 8 2.78 -25.21 -25.56
CA ARG A 8 2.36 -24.18 -24.60
C ARG A 8 0.88 -24.42 -24.26
N ARG A 9 0.61 -24.80 -23.01
CA ARG A 9 -0.73 -24.77 -22.45
C ARG A 9 -1.20 -23.32 -22.46
N ARG A 10 -2.01 -22.94 -23.46
CA ARG A 10 -2.90 -21.78 -23.36
C ARG A 10 -4.13 -22.26 -22.59
N ARG A 11 -4.19 -21.99 -21.29
CA ARG A 11 -5.48 -21.90 -20.62
C ARG A 11 -6.12 -20.62 -21.13
N VAL A 12 -7.15 -20.77 -21.95
CA VAL A 12 -8.17 -19.76 -22.15
C VAL A 12 -8.85 -19.62 -20.79
N ALA A 13 -8.39 -18.66 -19.98
CA ALA A 13 -9.18 -18.16 -18.87
C ALA A 13 -10.21 -17.24 -19.50
N ALA A 14 -11.47 -17.68 -19.45
CA ALA A 14 -12.60 -16.86 -19.78
C ALA A 14 -12.55 -15.63 -18.87
N SER A 15 -12.45 -14.46 -19.50
CA SER A 15 -12.74 -13.17 -18.92
C SER A 15 -14.20 -13.15 -18.46
N LEU A 16 -14.41 -13.51 -17.21
CA LEU A 16 -15.59 -13.13 -16.45
C LEU A 16 -15.28 -11.76 -15.85
N LEU A 17 -15.94 -10.74 -16.40
CA LEU A 17 -16.21 -9.48 -15.73
C LEU A 17 -16.86 -9.81 -14.36
N ALA A 18 -16.07 -9.84 -13.30
CA ALA A 18 -16.57 -9.65 -11.95
C ALA A 18 -16.58 -8.14 -11.72
N ALA A 19 -17.74 -7.54 -11.96
CA ALA A 19 -18.01 -6.18 -11.54
C ALA A 19 -17.78 -6.12 -10.03
N GLY A 20 -16.90 -5.21 -9.60
CA GLY A 20 -16.74 -4.84 -8.20
C GLY A 20 -18.09 -4.44 -7.65
N VAL A 21 -18.57 -5.23 -6.70
CA VAL A 21 -19.56 -4.85 -5.73
C VAL A 21 -18.85 -5.04 -4.41
N ALA A 22 -18.15 -3.99 -3.96
CA ALA A 22 -17.84 -3.85 -2.55
C ALA A 22 -19.19 -3.80 -1.82
N PRO A 23 -19.39 -4.52 -0.71
CA PRO A 23 -20.63 -4.41 0.03
C PRO A 23 -20.65 -3.02 0.68
N VAL A 24 -21.35 -2.08 0.06
CA VAL A 24 -22.02 -1.01 0.81
C VAL A 24 -23.00 -1.75 1.73
N VAL A 25 -22.65 -1.94 2.99
CA VAL A 25 -23.57 -2.51 3.97
C VAL A 25 -24.65 -1.47 4.24
N ALA A 26 -25.71 -1.56 3.45
CA ALA A 26 -27.01 -1.07 3.86
C ALA A 26 -27.42 -1.87 5.10
N VAL A 27 -27.50 -1.19 6.24
CA VAL A 27 -28.15 -1.67 7.47
C VAL A 27 -29.49 -2.30 7.10
N GLY A 28 -29.58 -3.62 7.12
CA GLY A 28 -30.75 -4.29 6.55
C GLY A 28 -30.66 -5.79 6.35
N ALA A 29 -30.28 -6.55 7.38
CA ALA A 29 -30.71 -7.95 7.50
C ALA A 29 -31.10 -8.19 8.96
N TRP A 30 -32.41 -8.30 9.21
CA TRP A 30 -32.96 -8.70 10.49
C TRP A 30 -32.71 -10.21 10.64
N LEU A 31 -31.67 -10.58 11.38
CA LEU A 31 -31.67 -11.85 12.10
C LEU A 31 -32.51 -11.65 13.37
N VAL A 32 -33.33 -12.64 13.69
CA VAL A 32 -34.12 -12.64 14.93
C VAL A 32 -33.12 -12.70 16.08
N PRO A 33 -33.19 -11.81 17.10
CA PRO A 33 -32.24 -11.85 18.20
C PRO A 33 -32.38 -13.20 18.90
N ALA A 34 -31.28 -13.96 18.95
CA ALA A 34 -31.11 -14.97 19.97
C ALA A 34 -31.25 -14.25 21.32
N SER A 35 -32.06 -14.77 22.23
CA SER A 35 -32.26 -14.12 23.51
C SER A 35 -30.96 -14.15 24.31
N ALA A 36 -30.39 -12.98 24.61
CA ALA A 36 -29.28 -12.79 25.54
C ALA A 36 -29.42 -13.69 26.78
N ALA A 37 -28.40 -14.51 27.04
CA ALA A 37 -28.29 -15.31 28.25
C ALA A 37 -27.64 -14.48 29.38
N GLU A 38 -27.87 -14.86 30.64
CA GLU A 38 -27.24 -14.20 31.78
C GLU A 38 -25.73 -14.54 31.80
N GLY A 39 -24.89 -13.59 31.38
CA GLY A 39 -23.42 -13.74 31.34
C GLY A 39 -22.76 -13.40 29.99
N ASP A 40 -23.56 -13.07 28.97
CA ASP A 40 -23.04 -12.52 27.72
C ASP A 40 -22.38 -11.16 27.97
N GLU A 41 -21.16 -10.97 27.48
CA GLU A 41 -20.47 -9.67 27.50
C GLU A 41 -19.94 -9.37 26.09
N SER A 42 -20.14 -8.15 25.61
CA SER A 42 -19.47 -7.65 24.41
C SER A 42 -18.96 -6.23 24.62
N ARG A 43 -17.78 -5.96 24.05
CA ARG A 43 -17.11 -4.65 24.16
C ARG A 43 -16.66 -4.18 22.79
N ALA A 44 -16.81 -2.88 22.54
CA ALA A 44 -16.38 -2.24 21.31
C ALA A 44 -15.90 -0.82 21.60
N ALA A 45 -14.82 -0.40 20.95
CA ALA A 45 -14.31 0.96 21.04
C ALA A 45 -13.76 1.43 19.70
N ALA A 46 -13.97 2.70 19.36
CA ALA A 46 -13.48 3.31 18.14
C ALA A 46 -12.92 4.71 18.44
N ARG A 47 -11.69 4.99 17.98
CA ARG A 47 -11.01 6.26 18.19
C ARG A 47 -10.26 6.67 16.94
N PHE A 48 -10.60 7.84 16.38
CA PHE A 48 -9.91 8.31 15.18
C PHE A 48 -8.48 8.82 15.45
N LEU A 49 -8.26 9.52 16.56
CA LEU A 49 -6.98 10.15 16.89
C LEU A 49 -6.62 9.87 18.35
N GLY A 50 -5.46 9.27 18.58
CA GLY A 50 -4.93 9.01 19.92
C GLY A 50 -3.42 9.21 19.99
N GLY A 51 -2.86 9.09 21.19
CA GLY A 51 -1.42 9.16 21.45
C GLY A 51 -0.96 10.40 22.20
N GLU A 52 0.31 10.77 22.05
CA GLU A 52 0.97 11.82 22.83
C GLU A 52 1.75 12.76 21.91
N ILE A 53 1.60 14.08 22.11
CA ILE A 53 2.37 15.10 21.40
C ILE A 53 3.06 16.01 22.42
N LEU A 54 4.39 16.07 22.39
CA LEU A 54 5.21 16.96 23.23
C LEU A 54 4.86 16.90 24.72
N GLY A 55 4.59 15.70 25.26
CA GLY A 55 4.19 15.51 26.67
C GLY A 55 2.70 15.75 26.96
N THR A 56 1.90 16.04 25.94
CA THR A 56 0.44 16.18 26.06
C THR A 56 -0.22 14.92 25.55
N ASP A 57 -0.87 14.21 26.47
CA ASP A 57 -1.72 13.06 26.17
C ASP A 57 -3.00 13.53 25.46
N LEU A 58 -3.16 13.11 24.20
CA LEU A 58 -4.34 13.43 23.40
C LEU A 58 -5.58 12.67 23.89
N ASP A 59 -5.39 11.51 24.52
CA ASP A 59 -6.49 10.71 25.06
C ASP A 59 -7.18 11.42 26.24
N ALA A 60 -6.48 12.36 26.89
CA ALA A 60 -7.05 13.21 27.93
C ALA A 60 -7.89 14.38 27.40
N VAL A 61 -7.88 14.63 26.09
CA VAL A 61 -8.64 15.72 25.45
C VAL A 61 -10.06 15.25 25.15
N ALA A 62 -11.03 15.73 25.92
CA ALA A 62 -12.43 15.28 25.83
C ALA A 62 -13.08 15.41 24.43
N GLU A 63 -12.59 16.30 23.58
CA GLU A 63 -13.07 16.49 22.21
C GLU A 63 -12.50 15.48 21.21
N LEU A 64 -11.40 14.81 21.57
CA LEU A 64 -10.79 13.71 20.82
C LEU A 64 -11.20 12.34 21.40
N ALA A 65 -12.05 12.33 22.42
CA ALA A 65 -12.48 11.10 23.08
C ALA A 65 -13.17 10.16 22.08
N GLY A 66 -12.72 8.91 22.09
CA GLY A 66 -13.31 7.80 21.33
C GLY A 66 -14.75 7.48 21.76
N VAL A 67 -15.38 6.56 21.04
CA VAL A 67 -16.56 5.85 21.51
C VAL A 67 -16.08 4.59 22.23
N GLU A 68 -16.63 4.30 23.40
CA GLU A 68 -16.37 3.08 24.18
C GLU A 68 -17.71 2.54 24.69
N LEU A 69 -17.99 1.27 24.37
CA LEU A 69 -19.27 0.62 24.69
C LEU A 69 -19.03 -0.74 25.33
N GLU A 70 -19.92 -1.08 26.24
CA GLU A 70 -20.07 -2.41 26.81
C GLU A 70 -21.55 -2.80 26.78
N ASN A 71 -21.81 -4.04 26.41
CA ASN A 71 -23.10 -4.69 26.60
C ASN A 71 -22.88 -5.91 27.52
N LEU A 72 -23.61 -5.95 28.64
CA LEU A 72 -23.48 -6.97 29.68
C LEU A 72 -24.74 -7.86 29.70
N GLY A 73 -25.12 -8.38 28.53
CA GLY A 73 -26.28 -9.27 28.35
C GLY A 73 -27.62 -8.53 28.20
N GLU A 74 -27.63 -7.28 27.74
CA GLU A 74 -28.85 -6.58 27.35
C GLU A 74 -29.29 -6.98 25.93
N ALA A 75 -30.54 -7.44 25.78
CA ALA A 75 -31.12 -7.93 24.52
C ALA A 75 -31.24 -6.90 23.38
N GLU A 76 -30.96 -5.62 23.63
CA GLU A 76 -30.91 -4.60 22.59
C GLU A 76 -29.45 -4.18 22.40
N PRO A 77 -28.96 -4.09 21.15
CA PRO A 77 -27.57 -3.72 20.91
C PRO A 77 -27.27 -2.30 21.40
N VAL A 78 -26.17 -2.14 22.12
CA VAL A 78 -25.67 -0.84 22.53
C VAL A 78 -24.87 -0.27 21.37
N THR A 79 -25.35 0.83 20.79
CA THR A 79 -24.71 1.50 19.65
C THR A 79 -24.48 2.97 19.94
N GLU A 80 -23.31 3.48 19.57
CA GLU A 80 -22.98 4.90 19.69
C GLU A 80 -22.18 5.37 18.47
N ALA A 81 -22.48 6.59 18.02
CA ALA A 81 -21.78 7.28 16.95
C ALA A 81 -21.41 8.67 17.45
N ASN A 82 -20.11 9.01 17.39
CA ASN A 82 -19.62 10.33 17.78
C ASN A 82 -18.89 10.98 16.59
N PRO A 83 -19.59 11.74 15.73
CA PRO A 83 -18.93 12.48 14.67
C PRO A 83 -18.09 13.60 15.28
N LEU A 84 -16.80 13.62 14.95
CA LEU A 84 -15.87 14.64 15.43
C LEU A 84 -16.11 15.92 14.61
N ASP A 85 -16.91 16.85 15.16
CA ASP A 85 -17.12 18.17 14.55
C ASP A 85 -15.98 19.12 14.94
N LEU A 86 -14.97 19.17 14.08
CA LEU A 86 -13.74 19.93 14.27
C LEU A 86 -13.93 21.45 14.23
N THR A 87 -15.12 21.97 13.90
CA THR A 87 -15.40 23.41 14.01
C THR A 87 -15.46 23.90 15.46
N VAL A 88 -15.59 22.99 16.42
CA VAL A 88 -15.60 23.29 17.87
C VAL A 88 -14.20 23.45 18.45
N LEU A 89 -13.16 22.89 17.81
CA LEU A 89 -11.75 23.03 18.23
C LEU A 89 -11.22 24.47 18.12
N ASP A 90 -11.86 25.33 17.33
CA ASP A 90 -11.60 26.78 17.28
C ASP A 90 -12.02 27.51 18.57
N THR A 91 -12.80 26.88 19.46
CA THR A 91 -13.41 27.51 20.63
C THR A 91 -12.82 27.14 21.99
N LEU A 92 -11.93 26.13 22.06
CA LEU A 92 -11.27 25.73 23.31
C LEU A 92 -10.03 26.57 23.65
N ASN A 93 -10.28 27.75 24.21
CA ASN A 93 -9.27 28.65 24.75
C ASN A 93 -8.64 28.12 26.07
N VAL A 94 -7.91 27.01 26.02
CA VAL A 94 -7.19 26.43 27.17
C VAL A 94 -5.82 27.10 27.32
N SER A 95 -5.57 27.66 28.51
CA SER A 95 -4.41 28.50 28.79
C SER A 95 -3.41 27.72 29.65
N ILE A 96 -2.24 27.39 29.09
CA ILE A 96 -1.11 26.80 29.83
C ILE A 96 -0.24 27.92 30.41
N PRO A 97 0.11 27.91 31.71
CA PRO A 97 0.96 28.94 32.29
C PRO A 97 2.40 28.75 31.81
N GLY A 98 2.75 29.45 30.72
CA GLY A 98 4.03 29.29 30.03
C GLY A 98 4.02 29.81 28.59
N GLY A 99 2.84 30.04 28.02
CA GLY A 99 2.69 30.73 26.73
C GLY A 99 2.70 29.78 25.54
N VAL A 100 1.65 28.97 25.40
CA VAL A 100 1.20 28.38 24.14
C VAL A 100 -0.33 28.38 24.20
N GLN A 101 -0.95 29.01 23.21
CA GLN A 101 -2.38 28.84 22.90
C GLN A 101 -2.50 27.49 22.22
N LEU A 102 -3.47 26.65 22.61
CA LEU A 102 -3.87 25.51 21.81
C LEU A 102 -4.98 25.98 20.83
N PRO A 103 -4.69 26.26 19.55
CA PRO A 103 -5.34 25.49 18.50
C PRO A 103 -4.70 24.08 18.53
N LEU A 104 -5.22 23.05 17.88
CA LEU A 104 -4.44 21.80 17.79
C LEU A 104 -3.10 21.96 16.99
N SER A 105 -2.79 23.21 16.59
CA SER A 105 -1.54 23.84 16.10
C SER A 105 -1.30 23.75 14.60
N ASP A 106 -0.37 24.57 14.09
CA ASP A 106 0.13 24.54 12.69
C ASP A 106 0.64 23.13 12.30
N LEU A 107 0.86 22.25 13.30
CA LEU A 107 1.30 20.85 13.19
C LEU A 107 0.28 19.89 12.57
N LEU A 108 -1.03 20.01 12.79
CA LEU A 108 -2.01 19.00 12.37
C LEU A 108 -3.33 19.58 11.88
N GLN A 109 -3.70 19.26 10.64
CA GLN A 109 -4.99 19.56 10.02
C GLN A 109 -5.73 18.26 9.62
N LEU A 110 -6.98 18.09 10.05
CA LEU A 110 -7.83 16.92 9.75
C LEU A 110 -9.14 17.31 9.06
N GLY A 111 -9.68 16.40 8.22
CA GLY A 111 -11.03 16.50 7.63
C GLY A 111 -12.15 16.05 8.59
N ALA A 112 -13.41 16.02 8.13
CA ALA A 112 -14.51 15.47 8.95
C ALA A 112 -14.32 13.96 9.16
N VAL A 113 -14.39 13.51 10.41
CA VAL A 113 -14.19 12.11 10.80
C VAL A 113 -15.33 11.63 11.69
N ASN A 114 -15.60 10.33 11.65
CA ASN A 114 -16.65 9.71 12.46
C ASN A 114 -16.12 8.40 13.04
N GLN A 115 -16.64 8.07 14.21
CA GLN A 115 -16.30 6.89 14.97
C GLN A 115 -17.60 6.27 15.49
N TRP A 116 -17.71 4.97 15.32
CA TRP A 116 -18.90 4.19 15.58
C TRP A 116 -18.53 2.86 16.22
N ALA A 117 -19.34 2.42 17.16
CA ALA A 117 -19.20 1.12 17.78
C ALA A 117 -20.58 0.50 18.08
N SER A 118 -20.63 -0.83 18.10
CA SER A 118 -21.78 -1.66 18.47
C SER A 118 -21.33 -2.82 19.37
N ALA A 119 -22.06 -3.05 20.44
CA ALA A 119 -21.92 -4.20 21.33
C ALA A 119 -23.28 -4.92 21.42
N GLU A 120 -23.35 -6.14 20.90
CA GLU A 120 -24.58 -6.93 20.75
C GLU A 120 -24.68 -8.01 21.82
N ASP A 121 -25.87 -8.60 21.94
CA ASP A 121 -26.26 -9.47 23.04
C ASP A 121 -25.69 -10.90 22.94
N GLY A 122 -25.45 -11.42 21.73
CA GLY A 122 -24.80 -12.73 21.51
C GLY A 122 -23.26 -12.69 21.47
N GLY A 123 -22.61 -11.81 22.24
CA GLY A 123 -21.15 -11.68 22.24
C GLY A 123 -20.57 -11.17 20.91
N ALA A 124 -21.36 -10.49 20.07
CA ALA A 124 -20.86 -9.85 18.86
C ALA A 124 -20.51 -8.38 19.12
N SER A 125 -19.41 -7.90 18.54
CA SER A 125 -19.00 -6.51 18.63
C SER A 125 -18.37 -6.00 17.33
N HIS A 126 -18.62 -4.72 17.07
CA HIS A 126 -18.20 -4.04 15.85
C HIS A 126 -17.69 -2.64 16.20
N ALA A 127 -16.56 -2.25 15.64
CA ALA A 127 -15.99 -0.92 15.79
C ALA A 127 -15.47 -0.42 14.44
N ALA A 128 -15.76 0.83 14.11
CA ALA A 128 -15.28 1.47 12.90
C ALA A 128 -14.97 2.94 13.14
N THR A 129 -13.90 3.44 12.54
CA THR A 129 -13.55 4.86 12.58
C THR A 129 -12.87 5.28 11.29
N GLY A 130 -13.10 6.51 10.85
CA GLY A 130 -12.44 7.02 9.66
C GLY A 130 -12.94 8.37 9.16
N ALA A 131 -12.37 8.80 8.04
CA ALA A 131 -12.80 9.97 7.30
C ALA A 131 -14.23 9.80 6.75
N VAL A 132 -15.03 10.86 6.86
CA VAL A 132 -16.40 10.92 6.37
C VAL A 132 -16.40 11.56 4.98
N ALA A 133 -16.89 10.83 4.00
CA ALA A 133 -17.10 11.35 2.65
C ALA A 133 -18.27 12.36 2.62
N ASP A 134 -18.33 13.19 1.57
CA ASP A 134 -19.35 14.24 1.38
C ASP A 134 -20.80 13.71 1.39
N ASN A 135 -20.99 12.42 1.14
CA ASN A 135 -22.29 11.74 1.20
C ASN A 135 -22.63 11.17 2.59
N GLY A 136 -21.75 11.33 3.57
CA GLY A 136 -21.88 10.82 4.94
C GLY A 136 -21.39 9.39 5.16
N GLY A 137 -20.80 8.73 4.15
CA GLY A 137 -20.18 7.40 4.30
C GLY A 137 -18.83 7.48 5.00
N VAL A 138 -18.45 6.43 5.73
CA VAL A 138 -17.12 6.27 6.35
C VAL A 138 -16.33 5.25 5.54
N GLY A 139 -15.03 5.49 5.33
CA GLY A 139 -14.14 4.60 4.58
C GLY A 139 -13.78 5.10 3.19
N THR A 140 -12.68 4.60 2.62
CA THR A 140 -12.06 5.14 1.39
C THR A 140 -12.74 4.69 0.10
N GLY A 141 -13.50 3.59 0.14
CA GLY A 141 -14.24 3.02 -0.99
C GLY A 141 -15.56 3.72 -1.39
N THR A 142 -15.86 4.89 -0.84
CA THR A 142 -17.13 5.60 -1.15
C THR A 142 -17.06 6.35 -2.50
N GLU A 143 -18.15 6.37 -3.27
CA GLU A 143 -18.21 7.10 -4.57
C GLU A 143 -18.21 8.64 -4.43
N ALA A 144 -18.02 9.18 -3.22
CA ALA A 144 -18.05 10.60 -2.92
C ALA A 144 -16.65 11.12 -2.52
N GLY A 145 -16.41 12.42 -2.71
CA GLY A 145 -15.16 13.04 -2.27
C GLY A 145 -15.08 13.15 -0.75
N PHE A 146 -13.86 13.25 -0.23
CA PHE A 146 -13.60 13.53 1.18
C PHE A 146 -13.30 15.02 1.39
N PRO A 147 -13.60 15.59 2.56
CA PRO A 147 -13.48 17.02 2.84
C PRO A 147 -12.03 17.56 2.84
N GLY A 148 -11.01 16.70 2.76
CA GLY A 148 -9.61 17.07 2.61
C GLY A 148 -8.66 15.98 3.11
N ASN A 149 -7.37 16.10 2.77
CA ASN A 149 -6.30 15.25 3.28
C ASN A 149 -5.92 15.68 4.71
N ALA A 150 -5.36 14.75 5.49
CA ALA A 150 -4.74 15.04 6.76
C ALA A 150 -3.30 15.49 6.53
N THR A 151 -2.89 16.60 7.14
CA THR A 151 -1.53 17.14 6.99
C THR A 151 -0.86 17.27 8.34
N PHE A 152 0.38 16.81 8.43
CA PHE A 152 1.23 16.82 9.61
C PHE A 152 2.51 17.60 9.33
N ASP A 153 2.65 18.82 9.85
CA ASP A 153 3.89 19.60 9.76
C ASP A 153 4.86 19.19 10.87
N LEU A 154 5.69 18.20 10.59
CA LEU A 154 6.61 17.62 11.56
C LEU A 154 7.81 18.52 11.86
N THR A 155 7.99 19.62 11.12
CA THR A 155 9.17 20.50 11.18
C THR A 155 9.47 20.97 12.60
N ASP A 156 8.47 21.40 13.35
CA ASP A 156 8.65 21.89 14.72
C ASP A 156 8.91 20.76 15.74
N VAL A 157 8.44 19.53 15.44
CA VAL A 157 8.60 18.36 16.32
C VAL A 157 9.97 17.73 16.14
N VAL A 158 10.44 17.59 14.90
CA VAL A 158 11.74 17.00 14.56
C VAL A 158 12.85 18.04 14.36
N GLY A 159 12.56 19.33 14.52
CA GLY A 159 13.40 20.43 14.03
C GLY A 159 14.85 20.47 14.53
N GLU A 160 15.14 19.98 15.73
CA GLU A 160 16.55 19.86 16.21
C GLU A 160 17.32 18.71 15.54
N ALA A 161 16.61 17.72 15.00
CA ALA A 161 17.16 16.57 14.28
C ALA A 161 17.22 16.78 12.76
N LEU A 162 16.49 17.77 12.22
CA LEU A 162 16.66 18.22 10.85
C LEU A 162 18.08 18.78 10.67
N THR A 163 18.69 18.43 9.55
CA THR A 163 20.02 18.93 9.17
C THR A 163 19.88 20.16 8.26
N ASP A 164 20.98 20.83 7.91
CA ASP A 164 20.97 21.91 6.90
C ASP A 164 20.42 21.44 5.52
N LEU A 165 20.19 20.14 5.33
CA LEU A 165 19.66 19.53 4.12
C LEU A 165 18.13 19.67 3.98
N ILE A 166 17.39 19.55 5.07
CA ILE A 166 15.92 19.56 5.08
C ILE A 166 15.48 20.75 5.92
N ALA A 167 14.85 21.74 5.29
CA ALA A 167 14.33 22.92 5.98
C ALA A 167 12.98 22.64 6.63
N ASP A 168 12.10 21.92 5.92
CA ASP A 168 10.74 21.60 6.36
C ASP A 168 10.42 20.13 6.02
N LEU A 169 9.62 19.49 6.87
CA LEU A 169 9.15 18.11 6.70
C LEU A 169 7.66 18.03 7.00
N GLU A 170 6.88 17.66 5.99
CA GLU A 170 5.43 17.50 6.09
C GLU A 170 5.03 16.08 5.64
N LEU A 171 4.08 15.48 6.37
CA LEU A 171 3.41 14.25 5.98
C LEU A 171 1.96 14.56 5.63
N GLU A 172 1.55 14.25 4.40
CA GLU A 172 0.18 14.37 3.93
C GLU A 172 -0.41 12.98 3.73
N LEU A 173 -1.61 12.74 4.27
CA LEU A 173 -2.31 11.47 4.19
C LEU A 173 -3.71 11.69 3.62
N GLY A 174 -4.15 10.77 2.76
CA GLY A 174 -5.50 10.75 2.24
C GLY A 174 -6.54 10.37 3.30
N ALA A 175 -7.73 9.97 2.86
CA ALA A 175 -8.72 9.38 3.77
C ALA A 175 -8.15 8.11 4.43
N ILE A 176 -8.39 7.98 5.73
CA ILE A 176 -7.95 6.84 6.56
C ILE A 176 -9.18 6.26 7.26
N SER A 177 -9.27 4.95 7.34
CA SER A 177 -10.27 4.24 8.14
C SER A 177 -9.76 2.90 8.65
N SER A 178 -10.40 2.40 9.71
CA SER A 178 -10.27 1.03 10.18
C SER A 178 -11.63 0.48 10.60
N GLU A 179 -11.72 -0.84 10.57
CA GLU A 179 -12.88 -1.58 11.04
C GLU A 179 -12.44 -2.87 11.73
N ALA A 180 -13.12 -3.23 12.81
CA ALA A 180 -12.89 -4.44 13.57
C ALA A 180 -14.23 -5.10 13.90
N HIS A 181 -14.29 -6.42 13.74
CA HIS A 181 -15.46 -7.23 14.07
C HIS A 181 -15.02 -8.47 14.85
N LEU A 182 -15.78 -8.78 15.89
CA LEU A 182 -15.66 -10.02 16.65
C LEU A 182 -17.06 -10.59 16.80
N ALA A 183 -17.30 -11.80 16.30
CA ALA A 183 -18.61 -12.44 16.39
C ALA A 183 -18.47 -13.93 16.72
N ALA A 184 -19.50 -14.49 17.36
CA ALA A 184 -19.61 -15.93 17.58
C ALA A 184 -20.11 -16.63 16.30
N THR A 185 -19.35 -17.61 15.82
CA THR A 185 -19.66 -18.48 14.68
C THR A 185 -19.42 -19.92 15.11
N ASP A 186 -20.46 -20.77 15.08
CA ASP A 186 -20.37 -22.22 15.35
C ASP A 186 -19.60 -22.59 16.64
N GLY A 187 -19.89 -21.91 17.76
CA GLY A 187 -19.26 -22.18 19.06
C GLY A 187 -17.86 -21.59 19.26
N ALA A 188 -17.30 -20.91 18.25
CA ALA A 188 -16.03 -20.19 18.34
C ALA A 188 -16.20 -18.70 18.03
N PHE A 189 -15.27 -17.87 18.47
CA PHE A 189 -15.24 -16.46 18.08
C PHE A 189 -14.34 -16.26 16.86
N GLU A 190 -14.80 -15.48 15.90
CA GLU A 190 -14.03 -15.09 14.72
C GLU A 190 -13.73 -13.59 14.77
N PHE A 191 -12.44 -13.23 14.76
CA PHE A 191 -11.98 -11.86 14.64
C PHE A 191 -11.67 -11.53 13.17
N THR A 192 -12.24 -10.45 12.68
CA THR A 192 -11.90 -9.87 11.37
C THR A 192 -11.60 -8.39 11.52
N SER A 193 -10.61 -7.91 10.77
CA SER A 193 -10.19 -6.51 10.80
C SER A 193 -9.84 -6.05 9.40
N ASP A 194 -10.13 -4.80 9.10
CA ASP A 194 -9.71 -4.15 7.87
C ASP A 194 -9.21 -2.73 8.16
N TYR A 195 -8.38 -2.21 7.27
CA TYR A 195 -7.92 -0.83 7.30
C TYR A 195 -7.74 -0.32 5.87
N GLU A 196 -8.03 0.96 5.68
CA GLU A 196 -7.86 1.59 4.38
C GLU A 196 -7.15 2.95 4.51
N ILE A 197 -6.19 3.20 3.63
CA ILE A 197 -5.46 4.45 3.46
C ILE A 197 -5.50 4.80 1.97
N ALA A 198 -6.11 5.95 1.65
CA ALA A 198 -6.32 6.37 0.26
C ALA A 198 -5.03 6.86 -0.44
N GLY A 199 -4.00 7.26 0.33
CA GLY A 199 -2.72 7.73 -0.19
C GLY A 199 -1.88 8.38 0.90
N GLY A 200 -0.60 8.57 0.64
CA GLY A 200 0.33 9.20 1.59
C GLY A 200 1.54 9.78 0.88
N GLN A 201 1.93 11.00 1.25
CA GLN A 201 3.06 11.72 0.67
C GLN A 201 3.92 12.35 1.77
N LEU A 202 5.23 12.19 1.67
CA LEU A 202 6.19 13.02 2.42
C LEU A 202 6.64 14.17 1.53
N ARG A 203 6.53 15.40 2.04
CA ARG A 203 6.97 16.62 1.36
C ARG A 203 8.11 17.22 2.15
N LEU A 204 9.26 17.39 1.48
CA LEU A 204 10.48 17.90 2.07
C LEU A 204 10.88 19.19 1.35
N THR A 205 11.21 20.24 2.10
CA THR A 205 11.90 21.41 1.54
C THR A 205 13.40 21.17 1.59
N VAL A 206 14.06 21.09 0.43
CA VAL A 206 15.50 20.92 0.28
C VAL A 206 16.10 22.16 -0.40
N PRO A 207 16.67 23.12 0.37
CA PRO A 207 17.16 24.38 -0.18
C PRO A 207 18.21 24.22 -1.29
N LEU A 208 19.02 23.17 -1.24
CA LEU A 208 20.05 22.89 -2.26
C LEU A 208 19.48 22.62 -3.67
N LEU A 209 18.22 22.17 -3.78
CA LEU A 209 17.57 21.97 -5.08
C LEU A 209 17.30 23.29 -5.79
N ALA A 210 16.89 24.32 -5.05
CA ALA A 210 16.58 25.64 -5.59
C ALA A 210 17.83 26.36 -6.17
N ASP A 211 19.01 26.03 -5.66
CA ASP A 211 20.28 26.59 -6.15
C ASP A 211 20.71 26.03 -7.52
N LEU A 212 20.18 24.87 -7.94
CA LEU A 212 20.58 24.21 -9.18
C LEU A 212 20.05 24.93 -10.42
N LEU A 213 18.80 25.41 -10.38
CA LEU A 213 18.14 26.09 -11.49
C LEU A 213 18.96 27.26 -12.07
N PRO A 214 19.37 28.28 -11.28
CA PRO A 214 20.17 29.38 -11.83
C PRO A 214 21.55 28.92 -12.33
N GLN A 215 22.15 27.89 -11.73
CA GLN A 215 23.45 27.38 -12.14
C GLN A 215 23.39 26.65 -13.50
N VAL A 216 22.32 25.89 -13.75
CA VAL A 216 22.10 25.26 -15.06
C VAL A 216 21.82 26.31 -16.13
N GLN A 217 21.04 27.35 -15.82
CA GLN A 217 20.80 28.48 -16.73
C GLN A 217 22.10 29.20 -17.09
N ASP A 218 22.97 29.47 -16.12
CA ASP A 218 24.30 30.06 -16.36
C ASP A 218 25.17 29.16 -17.26
N ALA A 219 25.13 27.84 -17.06
CA ALA A 219 25.86 26.88 -17.90
C ALA A 219 25.36 26.92 -19.36
N VAL A 220 24.04 26.99 -19.57
CA VAL A 220 23.43 27.10 -20.91
C VAL A 220 23.78 28.43 -21.58
N GLY A 221 23.92 29.51 -20.80
CA GLY A 221 24.40 30.81 -21.28
C GLY A 221 25.76 30.74 -21.99
N THR A 222 26.64 29.81 -21.61
CA THR A 222 27.94 29.61 -22.30
C THR A 222 27.77 29.03 -23.71
N VAL A 223 26.72 28.23 -23.93
CA VAL A 223 26.35 27.74 -25.28
C VAL A 223 25.81 28.89 -26.11
N GLU A 224 24.97 29.76 -25.52
CA GLU A 224 24.47 30.97 -26.20
C GLU A 224 25.60 31.92 -26.63
N GLU A 225 26.65 32.08 -25.81
CA GLU A 225 27.84 32.84 -26.22
C GLU A 225 28.49 32.26 -27.48
N THR A 226 28.55 30.94 -27.61
CA THR A 226 29.10 30.27 -28.80
C THR A 226 28.19 30.47 -30.01
N VAL A 227 26.87 30.34 -29.84
CA VAL A 227 25.86 30.62 -30.86
C VAL A 227 25.98 32.07 -31.37
N ASN A 228 26.14 33.03 -30.47
CA ASN A 228 26.32 34.44 -30.81
C ASN A 228 27.62 34.69 -31.61
N GLY A 229 28.66 33.87 -31.42
CA GLY A 229 29.90 33.91 -32.21
C GLY A 229 29.75 33.43 -33.67
N LEU A 230 28.67 32.74 -34.01
CA LEU A 230 28.42 32.26 -35.37
C LEU A 230 27.83 33.33 -36.29
N VAL A 231 27.06 34.25 -35.70
CA VAL A 231 26.19 35.19 -36.42
C VAL A 231 26.79 36.60 -36.51
N GLY A 232 26.14 37.46 -37.29
CA GLY A 232 26.60 38.82 -37.53
C GLY A 232 27.71 38.93 -38.59
N PRO A 233 28.13 40.16 -38.90
CA PRO A 233 29.05 40.42 -40.02
C PRO A 233 30.48 39.92 -39.77
N GLU A 234 30.89 39.81 -38.51
CA GLU A 234 32.19 39.25 -38.10
C GLU A 234 32.06 37.80 -37.59
N GLY A 235 30.87 37.21 -37.67
CA GLY A 235 30.61 35.85 -37.21
C GLY A 235 31.35 34.79 -38.03
N ALA A 236 31.51 33.60 -37.45
CA ALA A 236 32.21 32.48 -38.08
C ALA A 236 31.63 32.09 -39.45
N ILE A 237 30.29 32.16 -39.59
CA ILE A 237 29.61 31.83 -40.85
C ILE A 237 29.93 32.88 -41.92
N ALA A 238 29.71 34.16 -41.62
CA ALA A 238 29.95 35.25 -42.57
C ALA A 238 31.42 35.31 -43.01
N SER A 239 32.35 35.19 -42.05
CA SER A 239 33.79 35.17 -42.32
C SER A 239 34.21 33.99 -43.20
N THR A 240 33.68 32.79 -42.95
CA THR A 240 33.98 31.61 -43.77
C THR A 240 33.42 31.77 -45.19
N LEU A 241 32.17 32.20 -45.32
CA LEU A 241 31.51 32.42 -46.61
C LEU A 241 32.28 33.41 -47.50
N SER A 242 32.87 34.46 -46.92
CA SER A 242 33.67 35.46 -47.65
C SER A 242 34.92 34.88 -48.33
N THR A 243 35.35 33.67 -47.95
CA THR A 243 36.55 32.99 -48.48
C THR A 243 36.24 31.86 -49.46
N VAL A 244 34.96 31.51 -49.67
CA VAL A 244 34.56 30.38 -50.52
C VAL A 244 34.90 30.67 -51.98
N GLU A 245 35.81 29.89 -52.56
CA GLU A 245 36.31 30.10 -53.94
C GLU A 245 35.17 30.07 -54.98
N GLY A 246 34.19 29.18 -54.82
CA GLY A 246 33.02 29.12 -55.68
C GLY A 246 32.19 30.41 -55.67
N LEU A 247 32.05 31.01 -54.49
CA LEU A 247 31.36 32.29 -54.32
C LEU A 247 32.17 33.45 -54.90
N LEU A 248 33.48 33.51 -54.64
CA LEU A 248 34.36 34.55 -55.20
C LEU A 248 34.36 34.54 -56.74
N ASN A 249 34.36 33.35 -57.34
CA ASN A 249 34.24 33.19 -58.79
C ASN A 249 32.88 33.68 -59.30
N LEU A 250 31.79 33.36 -58.60
CA LEU A 250 30.44 33.83 -58.91
C LEU A 250 30.34 35.37 -58.87
N LEU A 251 30.88 35.97 -57.80
CA LEU A 251 30.90 37.43 -57.59
C LEU A 251 31.71 38.15 -58.68
N SER A 252 32.87 37.60 -59.04
CA SER A 252 33.71 38.12 -60.14
C SER A 252 32.97 38.11 -61.49
N VAL A 253 32.22 37.04 -61.80
CA VAL A 253 31.37 36.97 -63.01
C VAL A 253 30.21 37.96 -62.95
N ALA A 254 29.66 38.21 -61.76
CA ALA A 254 28.59 39.19 -61.54
C ALA A 254 29.10 40.65 -61.49
N GLY A 255 30.42 40.88 -61.43
CA GLY A 255 31.00 42.22 -61.31
C GLY A 255 30.84 42.84 -59.92
N VAL A 256 30.79 42.00 -58.88
CA VAL A 256 30.68 42.38 -57.47
C VAL A 256 32.03 42.21 -56.79
N GLU A 257 32.52 43.24 -56.10
CA GLU A 257 33.76 43.18 -55.31
C GLU A 257 33.49 42.90 -53.82
N ASP A 258 32.48 43.55 -53.24
CA ASP A 258 32.14 43.43 -51.81
C ASP A 258 30.64 43.15 -51.62
N PRO A 259 30.21 41.87 -51.48
CA PRO A 259 28.83 41.57 -51.11
C PRO A 259 28.59 41.84 -49.63
N ASP A 260 27.36 42.25 -49.29
CA ASP A 260 26.86 42.29 -47.93
C ASP A 260 26.42 40.87 -47.52
N ILE A 261 27.09 40.30 -46.53
CA ILE A 261 26.77 38.98 -45.97
C ILE A 261 26.18 39.19 -44.58
N THR A 262 24.88 38.96 -44.46
CA THR A 262 24.16 39.02 -43.20
C THR A 262 23.79 37.62 -42.75
N VAL A 263 24.05 37.32 -41.48
CA VAL A 263 23.73 36.05 -40.84
C VAL A 263 23.00 36.34 -39.54
N ALA A 264 21.82 35.74 -39.38
CA ALA A 264 21.02 35.80 -38.17
C ALA A 264 20.57 34.39 -37.77
N LEU A 265 20.53 34.14 -36.47
CA LEU A 265 20.05 32.87 -35.89
C LEU A 265 19.06 33.21 -34.80
N GLU A 266 17.86 32.66 -34.91
CA GLU A 266 16.80 32.80 -33.93
C GLU A 266 16.72 31.50 -33.12
N THR A 267 17.03 31.60 -31.83
CA THR A 267 17.00 30.50 -30.85
C THR A 267 16.52 31.02 -29.50
N ASP A 268 15.93 30.14 -28.71
CA ASP A 268 15.49 30.42 -27.34
C ASP A 268 15.94 29.27 -26.43
N LEU A 269 17.25 29.24 -26.10
CA LEU A 269 17.80 28.18 -25.27
C LEU A 269 17.37 28.36 -23.80
N ALA A 270 17.36 29.61 -23.33
CA ALA A 270 16.88 29.95 -22.00
C ALA A 270 15.43 29.50 -21.77
N GLY A 271 14.50 29.82 -22.69
CA GLY A 271 13.11 29.41 -22.57
C GLY A 271 12.91 27.90 -22.59
N ALA A 272 13.65 27.18 -23.45
CA ALA A 272 13.58 25.71 -23.51
C ALA A 272 14.02 25.05 -22.18
N ILE A 273 15.03 25.61 -21.52
CA ILE A 273 15.52 25.10 -20.24
C ILE A 273 14.63 25.54 -19.08
N GLU A 274 14.07 26.74 -19.12
CA GLU A 274 13.07 27.17 -18.14
C GLU A 274 11.84 26.25 -18.16
N GLU A 275 11.34 25.86 -19.34
CA GLU A 275 10.22 24.92 -19.48
C GLU A 275 10.58 23.52 -18.94
N LEU A 276 11.77 23.01 -19.25
CA LEU A 276 12.26 21.73 -18.72
C LEU A 276 12.31 21.73 -17.19
N LEU A 277 12.92 22.75 -16.60
CA LEU A 277 13.20 22.80 -15.15
C LEU A 277 12.01 23.30 -14.32
N ALA A 278 10.99 23.87 -14.95
CA ALA A 278 9.72 24.20 -14.28
C ALA A 278 8.86 22.96 -14.00
N THR A 279 9.13 21.84 -14.68
CA THR A 279 8.40 20.59 -14.49
C THR A 279 9.09 19.74 -13.41
N PRO A 280 8.34 19.18 -12.44
CA PRO A 280 8.92 18.24 -11.47
C PRO A 280 9.56 17.04 -12.18
N LEU A 281 10.78 16.68 -11.76
CA LEU A 281 11.47 15.50 -12.27
C LEU A 281 10.88 14.26 -11.59
N GLY A 282 10.55 13.23 -12.36
CA GLY A 282 10.09 11.95 -11.81
C GLY A 282 8.58 11.86 -11.56
N GLU A 283 7.78 12.71 -12.21
CA GLU A 283 6.33 12.65 -12.11
C GLU A 283 5.79 11.21 -12.31
N GLY A 284 5.06 10.70 -11.32
CA GLY A 284 4.48 9.35 -11.34
C GLY A 284 5.48 8.19 -11.14
N THR A 285 6.72 8.48 -10.76
CA THR A 285 7.72 7.45 -10.39
C THR A 285 7.72 7.12 -8.89
N GLY A 286 6.91 7.83 -8.10
CA GLY A 286 6.88 7.73 -6.64
C GLY A 286 7.83 8.70 -5.93
N VAL A 287 8.79 9.29 -6.65
CA VAL A 287 9.71 10.30 -6.14
C VAL A 287 9.74 11.47 -7.11
N GLU A 288 9.46 12.67 -6.62
CA GLU A 288 9.40 13.87 -7.44
C GLU A 288 10.34 14.94 -6.90
N LEU A 289 11.17 15.51 -7.78
CA LEU A 289 12.08 16.61 -7.45
C LEU A 289 11.63 17.87 -8.18
N ASN A 290 11.21 18.88 -7.43
CA ASN A 290 10.90 20.19 -7.98
C ASN A 290 12.08 21.14 -7.73
N LEU A 291 12.82 21.46 -8.80
CA LEU A 291 13.98 22.34 -8.74
C LEU A 291 13.59 23.82 -8.57
N ALA A 292 12.39 24.22 -9.01
CA ALA A 292 11.93 25.60 -8.92
C ALA A 292 11.46 25.94 -7.50
N GLU A 293 10.78 25.00 -6.84
CA GLU A 293 10.30 25.15 -5.47
C GLU A 293 11.31 24.68 -4.42
N GLY A 294 12.30 23.89 -4.85
CA GLY A 294 13.29 23.30 -3.96
C GLY A 294 12.70 22.20 -3.08
N THR A 295 11.77 21.40 -3.62
CA THR A 295 11.04 20.38 -2.86
C THR A 295 11.31 18.97 -3.38
N LEU A 296 11.32 18.01 -2.46
CA LEU A 296 11.31 16.58 -2.73
C LEU A 296 10.00 16.01 -2.20
N ILE A 297 9.22 15.39 -3.08
CA ILE A 297 7.97 14.70 -2.74
C ILE A 297 8.20 13.20 -2.88
N VAL A 298 7.84 12.45 -1.86
CA VAL A 298 7.88 10.98 -1.85
C VAL A 298 6.46 10.47 -1.69
N ASP A 299 5.93 9.86 -2.75
CA ASP A 299 4.63 9.18 -2.73
C ASP A 299 4.84 7.76 -2.17
N LEU A 300 4.34 7.57 -0.95
CA LEU A 300 4.49 6.36 -0.16
C LEU A 300 3.70 5.20 -0.77
N ASP A 301 2.59 5.48 -1.45
CA ASP A 301 1.77 4.45 -2.09
C ASP A 301 2.50 3.83 -3.29
N THR A 302 3.02 4.68 -4.17
CA THR A 302 3.80 4.24 -5.34
C THR A 302 5.09 3.52 -4.92
N LEU A 303 5.77 4.00 -3.87
CA LEU A 303 7.07 3.46 -3.44
C LEU A 303 6.96 2.05 -2.82
N LEU A 304 5.83 1.72 -2.20
CA LEU A 304 5.57 0.40 -1.60
C LEU A 304 4.75 -0.54 -2.48
N GLY A 305 4.11 -0.01 -3.54
CA GLY A 305 3.16 -0.75 -4.36
C GLY A 305 1.79 -0.92 -3.69
N GLY A 306 1.43 0.01 -2.80
CA GLY A 306 0.16 0.02 -2.06
C GLY A 306 0.34 0.26 -0.56
N LEU A 307 -0.49 1.12 0.04
CA LEU A 307 -0.56 1.29 1.50
C LEU A 307 -1.51 0.30 2.20
N ASN A 308 -2.39 -0.35 1.44
CA ASN A 308 -3.36 -1.33 1.94
C ASN A 308 -2.83 -2.77 1.82
N ASP A 309 -3.50 -3.72 2.48
CA ASP A 309 -3.14 -5.16 2.48
C ASP A 309 -1.72 -5.48 2.98
N GLN A 310 -1.11 -4.59 3.77
CA GLN A 310 0.21 -4.82 4.35
C GLN A 310 0.13 -5.74 5.56
N ALA A 311 1.22 -6.47 5.84
CA ALA A 311 1.32 -7.30 7.03
C ALA A 311 1.18 -6.45 8.30
N PRO A 312 0.72 -7.02 9.43
CA PRO A 312 0.62 -6.27 10.68
C PRO A 312 1.96 -5.62 11.08
N ASN A 313 1.89 -4.37 11.53
CA ASN A 313 3.03 -3.56 11.98
C ASN A 313 4.12 -3.34 10.91
N THR A 314 3.72 -3.16 9.65
CA THR A 314 4.67 -2.92 8.54
C THR A 314 5.25 -1.51 8.61
N GLU A 315 6.57 -1.38 8.73
CA GLU A 315 7.29 -0.10 8.72
C GLU A 315 7.44 0.46 7.30
N LEU A 316 6.92 1.66 7.04
CA LEU A 316 7.00 2.31 5.72
C LEU A 316 8.44 2.67 5.36
N LEU A 317 9.21 3.23 6.29
CA LEU A 317 10.58 3.67 6.07
C LEU A 317 11.59 2.53 6.35
N SER A 318 11.31 1.35 5.82
CA SER A 318 12.19 0.18 5.96
C SER A 318 13.54 0.40 5.23
N PRO A 319 14.61 -0.34 5.56
CA PRO A 319 15.88 -0.27 4.85
C PRO A 319 15.77 -0.48 3.33
N GLU A 320 14.84 -1.34 2.91
CA GLU A 320 14.55 -1.61 1.50
C GLU A 320 13.94 -0.38 0.81
N VAL A 321 13.00 0.30 1.47
CA VAL A 321 12.35 1.51 0.95
C VAL A 321 13.33 2.68 0.91
N VAL A 322 14.14 2.85 1.97
CA VAL A 322 15.22 3.84 2.03
C VAL A 322 16.22 3.65 0.88
N SER A 323 16.60 2.40 0.59
CA SER A 323 17.47 2.10 -0.55
C SER A 323 16.82 2.42 -1.90
N GLN A 324 15.51 2.15 -2.05
CA GLN A 324 14.76 2.48 -3.27
C GLN A 324 14.65 3.99 -3.48
N LEU A 325 14.40 4.75 -2.42
CA LEU A 325 14.37 6.21 -2.46
C LEU A 325 15.72 6.79 -2.92
N ALA A 326 16.84 6.30 -2.36
CA ALA A 326 18.17 6.75 -2.76
C ALA A 326 18.48 6.44 -4.23
N GLU A 327 18.10 5.25 -4.72
CA GLU A 327 18.26 4.87 -6.12
C GLU A 327 17.39 5.72 -7.06
N ALA A 328 16.14 5.97 -6.69
CA ALA A 328 15.21 6.80 -7.45
C ALA A 328 15.75 8.23 -7.60
N ILE A 329 16.16 8.87 -6.48
CA ILE A 329 16.75 10.21 -6.50
C ILE A 329 18.00 10.25 -7.40
N GLY A 330 18.91 9.29 -7.25
CA GLY A 330 20.11 9.21 -8.07
C GLY A 330 19.81 9.11 -9.57
N ASN A 331 18.88 8.23 -9.95
CA ASN A 331 18.47 8.06 -11.34
C ASN A 331 17.82 9.32 -11.94
N LEU A 332 16.99 10.04 -11.17
CA LEU A 332 16.37 11.29 -11.61
C LEU A 332 17.43 12.37 -11.89
N LEU A 333 18.39 12.51 -10.99
CA LEU A 333 19.48 13.47 -11.11
C LEU A 333 20.43 13.13 -12.26
N ASP A 334 20.74 11.85 -12.49
CA ASP A 334 21.54 11.41 -13.65
C ASP A 334 20.80 11.66 -14.99
N THR A 335 19.48 11.45 -14.98
CA THR A 335 18.63 11.69 -16.15
C THR A 335 18.57 13.19 -16.49
N LEU A 336 18.49 14.06 -15.48
CA LEU A 336 18.51 15.51 -15.65
C LEU A 336 19.70 16.01 -16.48
N VAL A 337 20.90 15.45 -16.26
CA VAL A 337 22.09 15.82 -17.05
C VAL A 337 21.87 15.55 -18.55
N THR A 338 21.29 14.39 -18.86
CA THR A 338 20.99 13.97 -20.23
C THR A 338 19.88 14.82 -20.83
N ASP A 339 18.84 15.11 -20.06
CA ASP A 339 17.68 15.88 -20.50
C ASP A 339 18.04 17.34 -20.80
N VAL A 340 18.89 17.96 -19.99
CA VAL A 340 19.40 19.31 -20.25
C VAL A 340 20.15 19.36 -21.58
N VAL A 341 21.12 18.44 -21.79
CA VAL A 341 21.90 18.41 -23.04
C VAL A 341 21.01 18.15 -24.24
N THR A 342 20.08 17.19 -24.13
CA THR A 342 19.15 16.83 -25.20
C THR A 342 18.20 17.98 -25.53
N THR A 343 17.72 18.70 -24.52
CA THR A 343 16.84 19.87 -24.69
C THR A 343 17.56 21.00 -25.41
N VAL A 344 18.78 21.34 -25.00
CA VAL A 344 19.60 22.35 -25.69
C VAL A 344 19.90 21.91 -27.12
N GLU A 345 20.29 20.65 -27.34
CA GLU A 345 20.58 20.11 -28.66
C GLU A 345 19.36 20.20 -29.60
N ASN A 346 18.18 19.85 -29.11
CA ASN A 346 16.92 19.95 -29.85
C ASN A 346 16.55 21.41 -30.15
N ALA A 347 16.68 22.31 -29.17
CA ALA A 347 16.43 23.73 -29.35
C ALA A 347 17.38 24.33 -30.41
N LEU A 348 18.67 23.99 -30.38
CA LEU A 348 19.64 24.39 -31.40
C LEU A 348 19.27 23.86 -32.78
N ARG A 349 18.90 22.58 -32.91
CA ARG A 349 18.50 22.03 -34.22
C ARG A 349 17.22 22.68 -34.76
N ALA A 350 16.30 23.07 -33.90
CA ALA A 350 15.08 23.78 -34.26
C ALA A 350 15.32 25.28 -34.59
N ALA A 351 16.46 25.84 -34.15
CA ALA A 351 16.78 27.24 -34.36
C ALA A 351 16.79 27.62 -35.84
N THR A 352 16.22 28.78 -36.17
CA THR A 352 16.06 29.25 -37.55
C THR A 352 17.26 30.09 -37.96
N LEU A 353 17.98 29.63 -38.98
CA LEU A 353 19.11 30.33 -39.57
C LEU A 353 18.67 31.10 -40.83
N ASP A 354 18.95 32.40 -40.86
CA ASP A 354 18.85 33.23 -42.06
C ASP A 354 20.26 33.68 -42.50
N VAL A 355 20.66 33.26 -43.70
CA VAL A 355 21.87 33.73 -44.35
C VAL A 355 21.48 34.43 -45.64
N ARG A 356 21.90 35.68 -45.80
CA ARG A 356 21.70 36.44 -47.03
C ARG A 356 23.02 36.99 -47.54
N ILE A 357 23.28 36.75 -48.82
CA ILE A 357 24.40 37.30 -49.58
C ILE A 357 23.79 38.25 -50.60
N TYR A 358 24.00 39.54 -50.41
CA TYR A 358 23.38 40.60 -51.19
C TYR A 358 24.42 41.52 -51.84
N ALA A 359 24.22 41.89 -53.09
CA ALA A 359 25.02 42.92 -53.74
C ALA A 359 24.26 43.67 -54.85
N GLU A 360 24.50 44.96 -54.95
CA GLU A 360 24.05 45.76 -56.10
C GLU A 360 25.07 45.68 -57.24
N VAL A 361 24.60 45.33 -58.44
CA VAL A 361 25.45 45.27 -59.64
C VAL A 361 25.29 46.56 -60.43
N GLY A 362 26.32 47.41 -60.37
CA GLY A 362 26.38 48.69 -61.07
C GLY A 362 26.86 48.58 -62.52
N GLY A 363 26.54 49.59 -63.35
CA GLY A 363 27.04 49.70 -64.74
C GLY A 363 25.95 49.91 -65.80
N LEU A 364 26.23 49.50 -67.04
CA LEU A 364 25.31 49.64 -68.19
C LEU A 364 24.08 48.71 -68.13
N LEU A 365 24.08 47.72 -67.23
CA LEU A 365 23.04 46.70 -67.08
C LEU A 365 22.75 46.48 -65.58
N PRO A 366 21.78 47.20 -65.00
CA PRO A 366 21.50 47.14 -63.57
C PRO A 366 20.84 45.81 -63.15
N GLY A 367 21.13 45.37 -61.92
CA GLY A 367 20.54 44.19 -61.30
C GLY A 367 20.99 44.02 -59.84
N THR A 368 20.51 42.95 -59.21
CA THR A 368 20.89 42.57 -57.84
C THR A 368 21.34 41.12 -57.83
N LEU A 369 22.38 40.82 -57.05
CA LEU A 369 22.67 39.47 -56.58
C LEU A 369 22.01 39.32 -55.21
N ASP A 370 21.15 38.32 -55.06
CA ASP A 370 20.45 38.06 -53.80
C ASP A 370 20.30 36.55 -53.61
N LEU A 371 21.14 35.99 -52.75
CA LEU A 371 21.11 34.57 -52.39
C LEU A 371 20.69 34.47 -50.93
N GLN A 372 19.62 33.74 -50.66
CA GLN A 372 19.07 33.63 -49.31
C GLN A 372 18.88 32.18 -48.91
N LEU A 373 19.34 31.80 -47.73
CA LEU A 373 19.06 30.54 -47.07
C LEU A 373 18.24 30.87 -45.83
N THR A 374 17.06 30.27 -45.72
CA THR A 374 16.23 30.35 -44.51
C THR A 374 15.76 28.92 -44.20
N GLY A 375 16.10 28.40 -43.02
CA GLY A 375 15.76 27.03 -42.62
C GLY A 375 16.23 26.74 -41.20
N SER A 376 15.86 25.57 -40.67
CA SER A 376 16.34 25.15 -39.35
C SER A 376 17.83 24.73 -39.42
N LEU A 377 18.57 24.85 -38.31
CA LEU A 377 19.93 24.31 -38.26
C LEU A 377 19.96 22.80 -38.53
N GLY A 378 18.94 22.07 -38.09
CA GLY A 378 18.75 20.66 -38.42
C GLY A 378 18.77 20.40 -39.93
N ASP A 379 17.99 21.16 -40.70
CA ASP A 379 17.93 21.03 -42.17
C ASP A 379 19.24 21.42 -42.85
N VAL A 380 19.97 22.39 -42.30
CA VAL A 380 21.27 22.82 -42.81
C VAL A 380 22.32 21.73 -42.59
N LEU A 381 22.33 21.09 -41.43
CA LEU A 381 23.25 20.00 -41.08
C LEU A 381 22.97 18.73 -41.88
N THR A 382 21.71 18.41 -42.17
CA THR A 382 21.34 17.26 -43.02
C THR A 382 21.48 17.54 -44.51
N GLY A 383 21.71 18.80 -44.90
CA GLY A 383 21.79 19.24 -46.29
C GLY A 383 20.43 19.33 -47.00
N GLU A 384 19.33 19.34 -46.24
CA GLU A 384 17.97 19.53 -46.76
C GLU A 384 17.65 21.01 -47.01
N ALA A 385 18.32 21.91 -46.31
CA ALA A 385 18.21 23.35 -46.54
C ALA A 385 18.87 23.75 -47.87
N ALA A 386 18.35 24.80 -48.52
CA ALA A 386 18.86 25.26 -49.79
C ALA A 386 18.86 26.79 -49.90
N PHE A 387 19.91 27.33 -50.51
CA PHE A 387 19.90 28.73 -50.94
C PHE A 387 18.90 28.93 -52.09
N VAL A 388 18.09 29.97 -51.96
CA VAL A 388 17.19 30.48 -53.00
C VAL A 388 17.86 31.65 -53.69
N ASN A 389 17.88 31.61 -55.03
CA ASN A 389 18.39 32.71 -55.84
C ASN A 389 17.25 33.69 -56.18
N ASN A 390 17.23 34.82 -55.50
CA ASN A 390 16.29 35.94 -55.69
C ASN A 390 16.89 37.08 -56.54
N SER A 391 18.01 36.83 -57.23
CA SER A 391 18.72 37.80 -58.05
C SER A 391 17.85 38.35 -59.18
N THR A 392 18.11 39.59 -59.60
CA THR A 392 17.33 40.29 -60.64
C THR A 392 18.22 40.88 -61.74
N GLY A 393 17.61 41.24 -62.87
CA GLY A 393 18.30 41.91 -63.98
C GLY A 393 19.19 40.97 -64.79
N VAL A 394 20.30 41.50 -65.31
CA VAL A 394 21.20 40.75 -66.21
C VAL A 394 22.02 39.69 -65.48
N VAL A 395 22.24 39.87 -64.18
CA VAL A 395 22.97 38.96 -63.29
C VAL A 395 22.45 37.53 -63.40
N VAL A 396 21.13 37.35 -63.46
CA VAL A 396 20.46 36.02 -63.56
C VAL A 396 20.98 35.20 -64.74
N GLY A 397 21.18 35.84 -65.90
CA GLY A 397 21.68 35.17 -67.11
C GLY A 397 23.20 34.95 -67.11
N LEU A 398 23.95 35.78 -66.40
CA LEU A 398 25.42 35.67 -66.30
C LEU A 398 25.84 34.48 -65.44
N ILE A 399 25.07 34.19 -64.39
CA ILE A 399 25.43 33.20 -63.38
C ILE A 399 24.70 31.86 -63.51
N SER A 400 23.75 31.73 -64.45
CA SER A 400 22.82 30.60 -64.51
C SER A 400 23.49 29.22 -64.59
N SER A 401 24.67 29.12 -65.19
CA SER A 401 25.42 27.85 -65.29
C SER A 401 26.35 27.58 -64.12
N LEU A 402 26.64 28.60 -63.30
CA LEU A 402 27.58 28.54 -62.19
C LEU A 402 26.87 28.43 -60.83
N ILE A 403 25.61 28.86 -60.75
CA ILE A 403 24.93 29.05 -59.47
C ILE A 403 24.65 27.74 -58.73
N ALA A 404 24.06 26.74 -59.38
CA ALA A 404 23.66 25.48 -58.71
C ALA A 404 24.78 24.78 -57.91
N PRO A 405 25.99 24.53 -58.48
CA PRO A 405 27.08 23.91 -57.72
C PRO A 405 27.63 24.82 -56.61
N VAL A 406 27.55 26.15 -56.78
CA VAL A 406 27.95 27.11 -55.74
C VAL A 406 26.97 27.05 -54.58
N LEU A 407 25.65 27.01 -54.83
CA LEU A 407 24.64 26.95 -53.78
C LEU A 407 24.80 25.71 -52.89
N ASP A 408 25.05 24.55 -53.49
CA ASP A 408 25.32 23.30 -52.76
C ASP A 408 26.60 23.40 -51.89
N THR A 409 27.67 23.97 -52.47
CA THR A 409 28.92 24.24 -51.74
C THR A 409 28.70 25.19 -50.56
N LEU A 410 27.85 26.21 -50.73
CA LEU A 410 27.53 27.17 -49.67
C LEU A 410 26.77 26.50 -48.53
N VAL A 411 25.76 25.67 -48.81
CA VAL A 411 25.04 24.91 -47.77
C VAL A 411 26.01 24.03 -46.98
N GLY A 412 26.85 23.25 -47.65
CA GLY A 412 27.84 22.40 -46.98
C GLY A 412 28.88 23.19 -46.17
N THR A 413 29.25 24.39 -46.63
CA THR A 413 30.16 25.28 -45.88
C THR A 413 29.50 25.80 -44.61
N VAL A 414 28.26 26.28 -44.70
CA VAL A 414 27.50 26.76 -43.53
C VAL A 414 27.28 25.61 -42.54
N GLY A 415 26.84 24.45 -43.03
CA GLY A 415 26.64 23.25 -42.20
C GLY A 415 27.91 22.82 -41.49
N GLY A 416 29.05 22.77 -42.19
CA GLY A 416 30.33 22.41 -41.57
C GLY A 416 30.78 23.38 -40.49
N VAL A 417 30.60 24.69 -40.67
CA VAL A 417 30.92 25.69 -39.63
C VAL A 417 30.04 25.52 -38.40
N VAL A 418 28.74 25.26 -38.60
CA VAL A 418 27.79 25.03 -37.50
C VAL A 418 28.11 23.73 -36.77
N GLU A 419 28.37 22.64 -37.50
CA GLU A 419 28.72 21.33 -36.96
C GLU A 419 30.00 21.43 -36.11
N ASP A 420 31.08 22.00 -36.66
CA ASP A 420 32.36 22.14 -35.97
C ASP A 420 32.26 23.02 -34.71
N ALA A 421 31.40 24.05 -34.73
CA ALA A 421 31.31 25.00 -33.63
C ALA A 421 30.38 24.55 -32.49
N LEU A 422 29.27 23.87 -32.80
CA LEU A 422 28.23 23.54 -31.82
C LEU A 422 28.16 22.04 -31.49
N PHE A 423 28.43 21.17 -32.47
CA PHE A 423 28.15 19.74 -32.37
C PHE A 423 29.42 18.87 -32.46
N ALA A 424 30.61 19.47 -32.50
CA ALA A 424 31.87 18.76 -32.47
C ALA A 424 32.07 18.01 -31.13
N GLU A 425 32.82 16.90 -31.18
CA GLU A 425 33.24 16.17 -29.98
C GLU A 425 34.12 17.07 -29.10
N GLY A 426 33.74 17.25 -27.83
CA GLY A 426 34.40 18.21 -26.93
C GLY A 426 34.01 19.67 -27.19
N GLY A 427 32.97 19.91 -27.98
CA GLY A 427 32.37 21.22 -28.20
C GLY A 427 31.44 21.65 -27.05
N PRO A 428 30.67 22.73 -27.26
CA PRO A 428 29.84 23.35 -26.22
C PRO A 428 28.85 22.40 -25.56
N LEU A 429 28.22 21.48 -26.32
CA LEU A 429 27.27 20.52 -25.77
C LEU A 429 27.94 19.46 -24.87
N THR A 430 29.16 19.04 -25.20
CA THR A 430 29.95 18.15 -24.33
C THR A 430 30.33 18.88 -23.04
N THR A 431 30.82 20.12 -23.14
CA THR A 431 31.16 20.94 -21.97
C THR A 431 29.94 21.27 -21.11
N LEU A 432 28.78 21.49 -21.72
CA LEU A 432 27.51 21.66 -20.99
C LEU A 432 27.21 20.43 -20.15
N GLY A 433 27.25 19.23 -20.75
CA GLY A 433 27.03 17.98 -20.02
C GLY A 433 28.02 17.78 -18.86
N GLU A 434 29.31 18.04 -19.09
CA GLU A 434 30.33 17.98 -18.03
C GLU A 434 30.10 19.00 -16.91
N THR A 435 29.66 20.22 -17.26
CA THR A 435 29.37 21.28 -16.29
C THR A 435 28.16 20.91 -15.46
N VAL A 436 27.05 20.53 -16.09
CA VAL A 436 25.81 20.14 -15.39
C VAL A 436 26.04 18.92 -14.52
N ALA A 437 26.77 17.90 -14.99
CA ALA A 437 27.15 16.75 -14.17
C ALA A 437 27.97 17.16 -12.93
N GLY A 438 28.87 18.14 -13.08
CA GLY A 438 29.64 18.71 -11.97
C GLY A 438 28.80 19.48 -10.94
N LEU A 439 27.65 20.03 -11.34
CA LEU A 439 26.69 20.70 -10.46
C LEU A 439 25.76 19.70 -9.76
N VAL A 440 25.39 18.62 -10.46
CA VAL A 440 24.50 17.57 -9.94
C VAL A 440 25.22 16.65 -8.95
N ALA A 441 26.50 16.32 -9.16
CA ALA A 441 27.20 15.35 -8.30
C ALA A 441 27.19 15.70 -6.79
N PRO A 442 27.48 16.96 -6.36
CA PRO A 442 27.37 17.33 -4.95
C PRO A 442 25.96 17.20 -4.38
N LEU A 443 24.93 17.42 -5.22
CA LEU A 443 23.54 17.29 -4.83
C LEU A 443 23.17 15.81 -4.64
N THR A 444 23.62 14.93 -5.53
CA THR A 444 23.46 13.48 -5.38
C THR A 444 24.11 12.98 -4.08
N ASP A 445 25.33 13.42 -3.79
CA ASP A 445 26.04 13.07 -2.55
C ASP A 445 25.27 13.57 -1.30
N ALA A 446 24.66 14.76 -1.38
CA ALA A 446 23.90 15.34 -0.28
C ALA A 446 22.54 14.66 -0.07
N LEU A 447 21.85 14.24 -1.14
CA LEU A 447 20.51 13.66 -1.09
C LEU A 447 20.49 12.14 -0.86
N THR A 448 21.57 11.43 -1.19
CA THR A 448 21.69 9.98 -0.94
C THR A 448 21.31 9.57 0.50
N PRO A 449 21.77 10.26 1.58
CA PRO A 449 21.41 9.89 2.95
C PRO A 449 20.04 10.39 3.42
N VAL A 450 19.21 11.01 2.58
CA VAL A 450 17.90 11.55 3.01
C VAL A 450 16.99 10.46 3.55
N GLY A 451 16.96 9.29 2.91
CA GLY A 451 16.15 8.17 3.40
C GLY A 451 16.61 7.68 4.77
N ASP A 452 17.92 7.58 5.01
CA ASP A 452 18.48 7.23 6.32
C ASP A 452 18.14 8.29 7.38
N LEU A 453 18.22 9.57 7.02
CA LEU A 453 17.85 10.68 7.89
C LEU A 453 16.37 10.60 8.25
N LEU A 454 15.47 10.41 7.29
CA LEU A 454 14.03 10.25 7.51
C LEU A 454 13.74 9.06 8.43
N ALA A 455 14.31 7.89 8.16
CA ALA A 455 14.13 6.70 8.99
C ALA A 455 14.68 6.87 10.42
N SER A 456 15.64 7.77 10.64
CA SER A 456 16.16 8.07 11.99
C SER A 456 15.28 9.00 12.81
N ILE A 457 14.45 9.82 12.15
CA ILE A 457 13.62 10.84 12.82
C ILE A 457 12.13 10.54 12.75
N LEU A 458 11.71 9.62 11.89
CA LEU A 458 10.31 9.30 11.63
C LEU A 458 10.17 7.79 11.48
N SER A 459 9.24 7.22 12.24
CA SER A 459 8.74 5.86 12.05
C SER A 459 7.27 5.95 11.69
N ILE A 460 6.87 5.21 10.67
CA ILE A 460 5.48 5.16 10.22
C ILE A 460 5.12 3.69 10.03
N LYS A 461 4.20 3.18 10.86
CA LYS A 461 3.76 1.79 10.82
C LYS A 461 2.34 1.69 10.29
N LEU A 462 2.15 0.82 9.31
CA LEU A 462 0.85 0.43 8.78
C LEU A 462 0.29 -0.77 9.54
N ASN A 463 -1.03 -0.90 9.51
CA ASN A 463 -1.75 -2.06 10.05
C ASN A 463 -1.29 -2.39 11.48
N VAL A 464 -1.38 -1.39 12.36
CA VAL A 464 -0.84 -1.49 13.71
C VAL A 464 -1.76 -2.37 14.52
N GLN A 465 -1.23 -3.49 14.99
CA GLN A 465 -1.96 -4.46 15.80
C GLN A 465 -1.07 -4.86 16.98
N PRO A 466 -1.62 -4.96 18.20
CA PRO A 466 -0.85 -5.40 19.36
C PRO A 466 -0.27 -6.80 19.11
N GLU A 467 0.98 -7.03 19.53
CA GLU A 467 1.63 -8.33 19.35
C GLU A 467 0.83 -9.44 20.06
N ALA A 468 0.35 -10.42 19.31
CA ALA A 468 -0.32 -11.59 19.88
C ALA A 468 0.64 -12.29 20.88
N PRO A 469 0.18 -12.66 22.08
CA PRO A 469 1.05 -13.28 23.08
C PRO A 469 1.67 -14.57 22.51
N ALA A 470 3.01 -14.60 22.45
CA ALA A 470 3.73 -15.75 21.94
C ALA A 470 3.60 -16.95 22.90
N GLY A 471 2.82 -17.96 22.50
CA GLY A 471 2.77 -19.26 23.16
C GLY A 471 1.57 -19.48 24.08
N ALA A 472 0.42 -19.75 23.48
CA ALA A 472 -0.71 -20.56 23.94
C ALA A 472 -1.72 -20.59 22.77
N LEU A 473 -2.64 -21.56 22.72
CA LEU A 473 -3.81 -21.47 21.85
C LEU A 473 -4.67 -20.28 22.36
N ALA A 474 -4.34 -19.06 21.95
CA ALA A 474 -5.13 -17.89 22.31
C ALA A 474 -6.51 -18.03 21.66
N ARG A 475 -7.57 -18.11 22.48
CA ARG A 475 -8.95 -18.07 22.02
C ARG A 475 -9.22 -16.65 21.49
N ALA A 476 -10.10 -16.52 20.51
CA ALA A 476 -10.53 -15.21 20.02
C ALA A 476 -11.26 -14.36 21.10
N THR A 477 -11.53 -14.91 22.29
CA THR A 477 -12.03 -14.19 23.47
C THR A 477 -10.94 -13.64 24.40
N ASP A 478 -9.66 -14.01 24.21
CA ASP A 478 -8.58 -13.81 25.19
C ASP A 478 -8.06 -12.36 25.29
N GLY A 479 -8.62 -11.40 24.56
CA GLY A 479 -8.26 -10.00 24.72
C GLY A 479 -9.18 -9.02 23.99
N PRO A 480 -8.97 -7.70 24.21
CA PRO A 480 -9.35 -6.72 23.22
C PRO A 480 -8.44 -6.89 21.99
N HIS A 481 -9.05 -7.08 20.83
CA HIS A 481 -8.36 -7.07 19.53
C HIS A 481 -8.47 -5.68 18.94
N SER A 482 -7.35 -5.08 18.60
CA SER A 482 -7.33 -3.75 17.98
C SER A 482 -6.60 -3.75 16.64
N VAL A 483 -7.08 -2.91 15.74
CA VAL A 483 -6.43 -2.56 14.48
C VAL A 483 -6.42 -1.04 14.37
N ALA A 484 -5.24 -0.47 14.11
CA ALA A 484 -5.13 0.91 13.68
C ALA A 484 -4.54 0.97 12.27
N ALA A 485 -5.04 1.88 11.45
CA ALA A 485 -4.56 2.01 10.08
C ALA A 485 -3.10 2.47 10.05
N LEU A 486 -2.74 3.42 10.92
CA LEU A 486 -1.43 4.07 10.92
C LEU A 486 -0.97 4.49 12.33
N GLU A 487 0.30 4.25 12.65
CA GLU A 487 1.01 4.90 13.75
C GLU A 487 2.16 5.73 13.20
N VAL A 488 2.26 7.00 13.60
CA VAL A 488 3.36 7.92 13.26
C VAL A 488 4.11 8.26 14.53
N THR A 489 5.40 7.92 14.58
CA THR A 489 6.29 8.24 15.69
C THR A 489 7.40 9.18 15.23
N ALA A 490 7.43 10.39 15.81
CA ALA A 490 8.51 11.35 15.62
C ALA A 490 9.61 11.13 16.67
N LEU A 491 10.85 11.02 16.22
CA LEU A 491 12.06 10.71 17.00
C LEU A 491 11.95 9.35 17.72
N PRO A 492 11.93 8.22 17.00
CA PRO A 492 11.64 6.90 17.59
C PRO A 492 12.58 6.48 18.73
N ASP A 493 13.83 6.95 18.76
CA ASP A 493 14.77 6.68 19.87
C ASP A 493 14.42 7.41 21.18
N SER A 494 13.69 8.52 21.09
CA SER A 494 13.18 9.30 22.21
C SER A 494 11.91 10.04 21.78
N PRO A 495 10.76 9.33 21.74
CA PRO A 495 9.55 9.82 21.08
C PRO A 495 9.13 11.19 21.58
N ALA A 496 9.10 12.17 20.67
CA ALA A 496 8.58 13.50 20.95
C ALA A 496 7.10 13.62 20.59
N ALA A 497 6.64 12.80 19.64
CA ALA A 497 5.24 12.59 19.34
C ALA A 497 5.01 11.15 18.90
N VAL A 498 3.91 10.56 19.37
CA VAL A 498 3.38 9.27 18.92
C VAL A 498 1.92 9.50 18.60
N LEU A 499 1.51 9.21 17.38
CA LEU A 499 0.15 9.40 16.92
C LEU A 499 -0.40 8.11 16.36
N THR A 500 -1.56 7.70 16.86
CA THR A 500 -2.32 6.56 16.34
C THR A 500 -3.56 7.08 15.61
N LEU A 501 -3.75 6.63 14.37
CA LEU A 501 -4.82 7.06 13.49
C LEU A 501 -5.75 5.91 13.14
N ALA A 502 -7.04 6.18 13.28
CA ALA A 502 -8.14 5.26 13.03
C ALA A 502 -7.94 3.92 13.75
N GLU A 503 -8.07 3.91 15.07
CA GLU A 503 -8.04 2.69 15.89
C GLU A 503 -9.46 2.16 16.13
N SER A 504 -9.68 0.90 15.79
CA SER A 504 -10.90 0.14 16.07
C SER A 504 -10.56 -1.05 16.95
N THR A 505 -11.27 -1.20 18.05
CA THR A 505 -11.05 -2.25 19.06
C THR A 505 -12.34 -2.99 19.35
N VAL A 506 -12.26 -4.31 19.42
CA VAL A 506 -13.37 -5.21 19.76
C VAL A 506 -12.94 -6.20 20.82
N GLY A 507 -13.86 -6.60 21.67
CA GLY A 507 -13.59 -7.57 22.71
C GLY A 507 -12.92 -6.98 23.96
N PRO A 508 -12.67 -7.83 24.97
CA PRO A 508 -13.03 -9.26 24.98
C PRO A 508 -14.54 -9.44 25.04
N ASN A 509 -15.05 -10.43 24.30
CA ASN A 509 -16.44 -10.84 24.32
C ASN A 509 -16.56 -12.22 24.98
N THR A 510 -17.67 -12.47 25.66
CA THR A 510 -18.05 -13.75 26.22
C THR A 510 -19.49 -14.04 25.82
N VAL A 511 -19.76 -15.28 25.43
CA VAL A 511 -21.12 -15.80 25.35
C VAL A 511 -21.23 -16.74 26.54
N ALA A 512 -22.21 -16.52 27.41
CA ALA A 512 -22.59 -17.49 28.41
C ALA A 512 -23.04 -18.75 27.66
N ASP A 513 -22.58 -19.90 28.13
CA ASP A 513 -23.08 -21.18 27.68
C ASP A 513 -24.60 -21.18 27.91
N ASP A 514 -25.35 -20.90 26.85
CA ASP A 514 -26.76 -21.17 26.78
C ASP A 514 -26.84 -22.68 26.91
N GLY A 515 -27.32 -23.17 28.06
CA GLY A 515 -27.74 -24.56 28.22
C GLY A 515 -28.93 -24.87 27.30
N GLY A 516 -28.75 -24.60 26.02
CA GLY A 516 -29.57 -25.07 24.93
C GLY A 516 -29.35 -26.57 24.90
N GLU A 517 -30.46 -27.29 24.98
CA GLU A 517 -30.49 -28.74 24.92
C GLU A 517 -29.63 -29.18 23.72
N THR A 518 -28.44 -29.70 24.02
CA THR A 518 -27.52 -30.26 23.05
C THR A 518 -28.03 -31.65 22.73
N GLU A 519 -28.95 -31.74 21.78
CA GLU A 519 -29.31 -33.02 21.14
C GLU A 519 -28.12 -33.46 20.28
N VAL A 520 -27.45 -34.56 20.66
CA VAL A 520 -26.37 -35.20 19.88
C VAL A 520 -26.98 -36.40 19.15
N ASP A 521 -27.27 -36.23 17.86
CA ASP A 521 -27.76 -37.30 16.98
C ASP A 521 -26.59 -37.97 16.22
N GLY A 522 -26.22 -39.20 16.58
CA GLY A 522 -25.42 -40.10 15.75
C GLY A 522 -23.92 -39.78 15.67
N THR A 523 -23.13 -40.32 16.60
CA THR A 523 -21.65 -40.24 16.61
C THR A 523 -21.05 -41.57 16.17
N GLU A 524 -20.29 -41.61 15.07
CA GLU A 524 -19.59 -42.82 14.59
C GLU A 524 -18.06 -42.58 14.54
N VAL A 525 -17.26 -43.43 15.22
CA VAL A 525 -15.79 -43.36 15.23
C VAL A 525 -15.16 -44.70 14.82
N ASP A 526 -14.51 -44.74 13.65
CA ASP A 526 -13.83 -45.94 13.11
C ASP A 526 -12.29 -45.79 13.14
N GLY A 527 -11.59 -46.77 13.73
CA GLY A 527 -10.12 -46.74 13.85
C GLY A 527 -9.44 -48.11 13.87
N THR A 528 -8.09 -48.11 13.78
CA THR A 528 -7.30 -49.28 14.20
C THR A 528 -6.89 -49.14 15.67
N GLU A 529 -6.55 -47.93 16.08
CA GLU A 529 -6.31 -47.50 17.46
C GLU A 529 -7.20 -46.25 17.65
N VAL A 530 -8.08 -46.24 18.66
CA VAL A 530 -8.96 -45.11 19.02
C VAL A 530 -8.59 -44.66 20.43
N ASP A 531 -8.17 -43.39 20.58
CA ASP A 531 -7.77 -42.81 21.86
C ASP A 531 -8.67 -41.62 22.21
N GLY A 532 -9.36 -41.66 23.36
CA GLY A 532 -10.01 -40.51 24.00
C GLY A 532 -11.21 -39.94 23.22
N THR A 533 -12.32 -40.67 23.20
CA THR A 533 -13.60 -40.21 22.63
C THR A 533 -14.47 -39.63 23.75
N GLU A 534 -14.85 -38.36 23.64
CA GLU A 534 -15.74 -37.67 24.60
C GLU A 534 -16.99 -37.16 23.87
N VAL A 535 -18.19 -37.50 24.35
CA VAL A 535 -19.49 -37.07 23.81
C VAL A 535 -20.34 -36.46 24.93
N ASP A 536 -20.58 -35.14 24.87
CA ASP A 536 -21.38 -34.42 25.87
C ASP A 536 -22.68 -33.86 25.26
N GLY A 537 -23.83 -34.20 25.85
CA GLY A 537 -25.16 -33.79 25.39
C GLY A 537 -26.16 -33.53 26.52
N THR A 538 -27.31 -32.94 26.19
CA THR A 538 -28.50 -33.00 27.06
C THR A 538 -29.32 -34.25 26.71
N GLU A 539 -29.46 -34.53 25.43
CA GLU A 539 -29.99 -35.79 24.88
C GLU A 539 -28.90 -36.35 23.93
N VAL A 540 -28.49 -37.61 24.10
CA VAL A 540 -27.49 -38.28 23.25
C VAL A 540 -28.13 -39.50 22.60
N ASP A 541 -28.35 -39.47 21.29
CA ASP A 541 -28.96 -40.55 20.51
C ASP A 541 -27.92 -41.20 19.60
N GLY A 542 -27.47 -42.43 19.91
CA GLY A 542 -26.68 -43.29 19.03
C GLY A 542 -25.19 -42.92 18.94
N THR A 543 -24.36 -43.51 19.79
CA THR A 543 -22.89 -43.42 19.74
C THR A 543 -22.27 -44.77 19.40
N GLU A 544 -21.52 -44.89 18.32
CA GLU A 544 -20.83 -46.11 17.86
C GLU A 544 -19.31 -45.87 17.78
N VAL A 545 -18.50 -46.70 18.46
CA VAL A 545 -17.02 -46.64 18.45
C VAL A 545 -16.42 -48.00 18.07
N ASP A 546 -15.80 -48.08 16.90
CA ASP A 546 -15.23 -49.30 16.32
C ASP A 546 -13.69 -49.23 16.22
N GLY A 547 -12.97 -50.14 16.88
CA GLY A 547 -11.52 -50.19 16.92
C GLY A 547 -10.90 -51.59 16.91
N THR A 548 -9.57 -51.68 16.74
CA THR A 548 -8.84 -52.90 17.19
C THR A 548 -8.40 -52.73 18.64
N GLU A 549 -7.90 -51.55 18.99
CA GLU A 549 -7.61 -51.09 20.36
C GLU A 549 -8.45 -49.81 20.60
N VAL A 550 -9.23 -49.76 21.67
CA VAL A 550 -10.06 -48.60 22.09
C VAL A 550 -9.71 -48.22 23.53
N ASP A 551 -9.13 -47.04 23.71
CA ASP A 551 -8.72 -46.51 25.03
C ASP A 551 -9.50 -45.23 25.36
N GLY A 552 -10.37 -45.28 26.38
CA GLY A 552 -11.07 -44.14 26.97
C GLY A 552 -12.21 -43.59 26.12
N THR A 553 -13.44 -44.06 26.39
CA THR A 553 -14.69 -43.55 25.83
C THR A 553 -15.57 -43.01 26.95
N GLU A 554 -15.94 -41.74 26.89
CA GLU A 554 -16.79 -41.05 27.88
C GLU A 554 -18.03 -40.46 27.16
N VAL A 555 -19.24 -40.81 27.63
CA VAL A 555 -20.52 -40.30 27.12
C VAL A 555 -21.37 -39.74 28.26
N ASP A 556 -21.55 -38.42 28.27
CA ASP A 556 -22.29 -37.71 29.33
C ASP A 556 -23.58 -37.06 28.78
N GLY A 557 -24.71 -37.37 29.40
CA GLY A 557 -26.04 -36.90 28.99
C GLY A 557 -27.01 -36.62 30.14
N THR A 558 -28.15 -35.97 29.87
CA THR A 558 -29.32 -36.10 30.74
C THR A 558 -30.15 -37.33 30.34
N GLU A 559 -30.37 -37.51 29.04
CA GLU A 559 -30.92 -38.71 28.42
C GLU A 559 -29.87 -39.29 27.45
N VAL A 560 -29.53 -40.57 27.55
CA VAL A 560 -28.56 -41.27 26.67
C VAL A 560 -29.23 -42.52 26.09
N ASP A 561 -29.48 -42.53 24.78
CA ASP A 561 -30.12 -43.62 24.05
C ASP A 561 -29.12 -44.25 23.06
N GLY A 562 -28.63 -45.47 23.35
CA GLY A 562 -27.84 -46.28 22.42
C GLY A 562 -26.36 -45.91 22.34
N THR A 563 -25.51 -46.59 23.11
CA THR A 563 -24.04 -46.53 23.02
C THR A 563 -23.47 -47.91 22.70
N GLU A 564 -22.72 -48.05 21.61
CA GLU A 564 -22.06 -49.29 21.15
C GLU A 564 -20.54 -49.06 21.06
N VAL A 565 -19.73 -49.90 21.73
CA VAL A 565 -18.26 -49.87 21.68
C VAL A 565 -17.71 -51.25 21.32
N ASP A 566 -17.11 -51.39 20.13
CA ASP A 566 -16.58 -52.64 19.60
C ASP A 566 -15.05 -52.60 19.43
N GLY A 567 -14.35 -53.57 20.03
CA GLY A 567 -12.89 -53.66 20.00
C GLY A 567 -12.32 -55.08 19.99
N THR A 568 -11.01 -55.23 19.79
CA THR A 568 -10.30 -56.45 20.24
C THR A 568 -9.85 -56.27 21.70
N GLU A 569 -9.31 -55.10 22.03
CA GLU A 569 -8.97 -54.65 23.38
C GLU A 569 -9.75 -53.34 23.63
N VAL A 570 -10.53 -53.26 24.71
CA VAL A 570 -11.31 -52.08 25.13
C VAL A 570 -10.96 -51.73 26.57
N ASP A 571 -10.34 -50.57 26.78
CA ASP A 571 -9.91 -50.08 28.10
C ASP A 571 -10.64 -48.77 28.45
N GLY A 572 -11.51 -48.79 29.46
CA GLY A 572 -12.16 -47.61 30.03
C GLY A 572 -13.32 -47.07 29.19
N THR A 573 -14.54 -47.48 29.52
CA THR A 573 -15.80 -46.92 28.98
C THR A 573 -16.66 -46.40 30.12
N GLU A 574 -17.02 -45.12 30.09
CA GLU A 574 -17.86 -44.45 31.10
C GLU A 574 -19.09 -43.85 30.40
N VAL A 575 -20.30 -44.17 30.88
CA VAL A 575 -21.57 -43.60 30.37
C VAL A 575 -22.39 -43.07 31.53
N ASP A 576 -22.54 -41.75 31.60
CA ASP A 576 -23.25 -41.07 32.69
C ASP A 576 -24.51 -40.36 32.19
N GLY A 577 -25.65 -40.64 32.84
CA GLY A 577 -26.96 -40.10 32.46
C GLY A 577 -27.92 -39.84 33.62
N THR A 578 -29.04 -39.15 33.38
CA THR A 578 -30.19 -39.29 34.29
C THR A 578 -31.04 -40.49 33.87
N GLU A 579 -31.29 -40.65 32.57
CA GLU A 579 -31.89 -41.82 31.94
C GLU A 579 -30.87 -42.38 30.92
N VAL A 580 -30.55 -43.68 30.99
CA VAL A 580 -29.61 -44.37 30.09
C VAL A 580 -30.30 -45.62 29.52
N ASP A 581 -30.58 -45.64 28.22
CA ASP A 581 -31.22 -46.74 27.51
C ASP A 581 -30.26 -47.35 26.46
N GLY A 582 -29.79 -48.58 26.71
CA GLY A 582 -29.03 -49.37 25.74
C GLY A 582 -27.54 -49.01 25.65
N THR A 583 -26.72 -49.73 26.40
CA THR A 583 -25.24 -49.68 26.31
C THR A 583 -24.71 -51.08 25.98
N GLU A 584 -23.97 -51.23 24.88
CA GLU A 584 -23.33 -52.48 24.45
C GLU A 584 -21.80 -52.28 24.33
N VAL A 585 -21.01 -53.14 24.98
CA VAL A 585 -19.54 -53.13 24.90
C VAL A 585 -19.03 -54.53 24.55
N ASP A 586 -18.47 -54.69 23.34
CA ASP A 586 -18.00 -55.97 22.82
C ASP A 586 -16.48 -55.98 22.60
N GLY A 587 -15.79 -56.97 23.18
CA GLY A 587 -14.34 -57.09 23.10
C GLY A 587 -13.81 -58.53 23.09
N THR A 588 -12.50 -58.70 22.85
CA THR A 588 -11.81 -59.93 23.30
C THR A 588 -11.34 -59.77 24.74
N GLU A 589 -10.75 -58.62 25.06
CA GLU A 589 -10.37 -58.17 26.41
C GLU A 589 -11.12 -56.84 26.67
N VAL A 590 -11.86 -56.73 27.76
CA VAL A 590 -12.61 -55.53 28.19
C VAL A 590 -12.23 -55.20 29.64
N ASP A 591 -11.57 -54.06 29.85
CA ASP A 591 -11.13 -53.59 31.16
C ASP A 591 -11.79 -52.25 31.52
N GLY A 592 -12.65 -52.23 32.54
CA GLY A 592 -13.26 -51.01 33.09
C GLY A 592 -14.43 -50.45 32.28
N THR A 593 -15.65 -50.86 32.65
CA THR A 593 -16.91 -50.29 32.13
C THR A 593 -17.74 -49.77 33.29
N GLU A 594 -18.06 -48.49 33.29
CA GLU A 594 -18.91 -47.83 34.30
C GLU A 594 -20.13 -47.21 33.61
N VAL A 595 -21.33 -47.52 34.10
CA VAL A 595 -22.59 -46.94 33.61
C VAL A 595 -23.39 -46.41 34.80
N ASP A 596 -23.49 -45.09 34.92
CA ASP A 596 -24.16 -44.45 36.04
C ASP A 596 -25.41 -43.68 35.58
N GLY A 597 -26.54 -43.92 36.25
CA GLY A 597 -27.73 -43.11 36.02
C GLY A 597 -28.81 -43.13 37.09
N THR A 598 -29.90 -42.39 36.90
CA THR A 598 -31.06 -42.53 37.79
C THR A 598 -31.93 -43.71 37.36
N GLU A 599 -32.18 -43.85 36.06
CA GLU A 599 -32.83 -44.99 35.42
C GLU A 599 -31.86 -45.55 34.36
N VAL A 600 -31.56 -46.85 34.40
CA VAL A 600 -30.65 -47.55 33.45
C VAL A 600 -31.35 -48.78 32.90
N ASP A 601 -31.66 -48.80 31.61
CA ASP A 601 -32.33 -49.91 30.93
C ASP A 601 -31.43 -50.50 29.83
N GLY A 602 -31.01 -51.76 29.99
CA GLY A 602 -30.27 -52.51 28.96
C GLY A 602 -28.78 -52.19 28.90
N THR A 603 -27.97 -52.94 29.64
CA THR A 603 -26.50 -52.91 29.54
C THR A 603 -25.98 -54.30 29.22
N GLU A 604 -25.26 -54.46 28.11
CA GLU A 604 -24.64 -55.73 27.69
C GLU A 604 -23.12 -55.53 27.56
N VAL A 605 -22.32 -56.39 28.22
CA VAL A 605 -20.85 -56.40 28.10
C VAL A 605 -20.38 -57.81 27.77
N ASP A 606 -19.89 -58.02 26.56
CA ASP A 606 -19.44 -59.32 26.07
C ASP A 606 -17.93 -59.35 25.78
N GLY A 607 -17.24 -60.32 26.38
CA GLY A 607 -15.79 -60.45 26.25
C GLY A 607 -15.28 -61.89 26.32
N THR A 608 -14.02 -62.14 25.92
CA THR A 608 -13.36 -63.38 26.36
C THR A 608 -12.85 -63.24 27.79
N GLU A 609 -12.23 -62.11 28.09
CA GLU A 609 -11.80 -61.66 29.43
C GLU A 609 -12.47 -60.31 29.72
N VAL A 610 -13.18 -60.18 30.85
CA VAL A 610 -13.87 -58.95 31.29
C VAL A 610 -13.47 -58.64 32.73
N ASP A 611 -12.78 -57.52 32.95
CA ASP A 611 -12.33 -57.07 34.27
C ASP A 611 -12.95 -55.71 34.62
N GLY A 612 -13.80 -55.67 35.65
CA GLY A 612 -14.35 -54.44 36.22
C GLY A 612 -15.50 -53.82 35.44
N THR A 613 -16.72 -54.27 35.73
CA THR A 613 -17.98 -53.66 35.26
C THR A 613 -18.77 -53.14 36.47
N GLU A 614 -19.11 -51.86 36.48
CA GLU A 614 -19.94 -51.22 37.50
C GLU A 614 -21.17 -50.58 36.83
N VAL A 615 -22.38 -50.88 37.31
CA VAL A 615 -23.62 -50.25 36.84
C VAL A 615 -24.39 -49.74 38.05
N ASP A 616 -24.45 -48.42 38.23
CA ASP A 616 -25.12 -47.80 39.38
C ASP A 616 -26.35 -47.00 38.94
N GLY A 617 -27.47 -47.25 39.63
CA GLY A 617 -28.63 -46.38 39.45
C GLY A 617 -29.75 -46.50 40.47
N THR A 618 -30.78 -45.67 40.36
CA THR A 618 -31.94 -45.79 41.27
C THR A 618 -32.84 -46.95 40.84
N GLU A 619 -33.12 -47.07 39.55
CA GLU A 619 -33.82 -48.17 38.89
C GLU A 619 -32.89 -48.74 37.79
N VAL A 620 -32.65 -50.06 37.78
CA VAL A 620 -31.78 -50.74 36.80
C VAL A 620 -32.51 -51.96 36.25
N ASP A 621 -32.83 -51.99 34.95
CA ASP A 621 -33.50 -53.11 34.30
C ASP A 621 -32.63 -53.70 33.17
N GLY A 622 -32.21 -54.96 33.31
CA GLY A 622 -31.55 -55.72 32.24
C GLY A 622 -30.05 -55.45 32.07
N THR A 623 -29.24 -56.03 32.95
CA THR A 623 -27.77 -56.07 32.81
C THR A 623 -27.30 -57.50 32.48
N GLU A 624 -26.56 -57.68 31.39
CA GLU A 624 -25.93 -58.95 31.02
C GLU A 624 -24.41 -58.75 30.86
N VAL A 625 -23.61 -59.56 31.55
CA VAL A 625 -22.14 -59.58 31.39
C VAL A 625 -21.70 -61.01 31.10
N ASP A 626 -21.27 -61.29 29.87
CA ASP A 626 -20.88 -62.63 29.45
C ASP A 626 -19.40 -62.71 29.07
N GLY A 627 -18.71 -63.70 29.64
CA GLY A 627 -17.34 -64.00 29.23
C GLY A 627 -16.81 -65.36 29.62
N THR A 628 -15.60 -65.68 29.12
CA THR A 628 -14.89 -66.91 29.54
C THR A 628 -14.25 -66.72 30.91
N GLU A 629 -13.68 -65.54 31.16
CA GLU A 629 -13.17 -65.10 32.47
C GLU A 629 -13.79 -63.72 32.79
N VAL A 630 -14.49 -63.60 33.93
CA VAL A 630 -15.12 -62.35 34.38
C VAL A 630 -14.70 -62.09 35.82
N ASP A 631 -13.97 -61.01 36.07
CA ASP A 631 -13.48 -60.60 37.39
C ASP A 631 -13.95 -59.17 37.74
N GLY A 632 -14.96 -59.08 38.61
CA GLY A 632 -15.46 -57.81 39.16
C GLY A 632 -16.65 -57.27 38.39
N THR A 633 -17.85 -57.57 38.89
CA THR A 633 -19.11 -57.02 38.40
C THR A 633 -19.92 -56.55 39.59
N GLU A 634 -20.25 -55.26 39.64
CA GLU A 634 -21.11 -54.66 40.65
C GLU A 634 -22.30 -53.99 39.94
N VAL A 635 -23.52 -54.27 40.42
CA VAL A 635 -24.75 -53.62 39.95
C VAL A 635 -25.50 -53.17 41.19
N ASP A 636 -25.50 -51.87 41.45
CA ASP A 636 -26.06 -51.30 42.67
C ASP A 636 -27.24 -50.37 42.35
N GLY A 637 -28.40 -50.67 42.94
CA GLY A 637 -29.56 -49.80 42.82
C GLY A 637 -30.68 -50.05 43.82
N THR A 638 -31.66 -49.14 43.82
CA THR A 638 -32.79 -49.25 44.77
C THR A 638 -33.84 -50.26 44.31
N GLU A 639 -34.04 -50.38 42.99
CA GLU A 639 -34.82 -51.41 42.32
C GLU A 639 -33.97 -51.97 41.16
N VAL A 640 -33.79 -53.31 41.10
CA VAL A 640 -33.00 -53.99 40.05
C VAL A 640 -33.80 -55.20 39.54
N ASP A 641 -34.11 -55.26 38.24
CA ASP A 641 -34.78 -56.40 37.59
C ASP A 641 -33.96 -56.93 36.39
N GLY A 642 -33.48 -58.18 36.50
CA GLY A 642 -32.69 -58.81 35.44
C GLY A 642 -31.19 -58.45 35.52
N THR A 643 -30.42 -59.35 36.11
CA THR A 643 -28.95 -59.32 36.07
C THR A 643 -28.47 -60.74 35.78
N GLU A 644 -27.74 -60.94 34.68
CA GLU A 644 -27.09 -62.20 34.33
C GLU A 644 -25.58 -61.97 34.21
N VAL A 645 -24.80 -62.87 34.82
CA VAL A 645 -23.34 -62.90 34.64
C VAL A 645 -22.96 -64.31 34.21
N GLY A 646 -22.67 -64.48 32.92
CA GLY A 646 -22.28 -65.74 32.33
C GLY A 646 -20.78 -65.98 32.44
N GLN A 647 -20.41 -67.12 33.04
CA GLN A 647 -19.02 -67.61 33.04
C GLN A 647 -18.97 -68.96 32.29
N GLY A 648 -18.25 -68.99 31.17
CA GLY A 648 -18.16 -70.11 30.21
C GLY A 648 -17.27 -71.29 30.59
#